data_AF-A0A7J5F1G9-F1
#
_entry.id   AF-A0A7J5F1G9-F1
#
_cell.length_a   1.000
_cell.length_b   1.000
_cell.length_c   1.000
_cell.angle_alpha   90.00
_cell.angle_beta   90.00
_cell.angle_gamma   90.00
#
_symmetry.space_group_name_H-M   'P 1'
#
loop_
_entity.id
_entity.type
_entity.pdbx_description
1 polymer ?
#
loop_
_entity_poly.entity_id
_entity_poly.type
_entity_poly.pdbx_seq_one_letter_code
_entity_poly.pdbx_strand_id
1 'polypeptide(L)'
;MHSRFGDSLFARQQFALAADAFKRASDVWAAAGEVRSAAMELMKSGRALNYQGRFADAVNVLGDALTLLRQTSAAAPSDVADVLVLRSYALCGADRVGQGLDDVREAIALYESSPQVDGKKTGWAYYTLSSVYDRKGVYDLAIDASQKAVHLLERALGPGHRDLAKIHCGIGVDHYYRTEYGKAVPALMRGLAILQHHDAVATVDGLYHFMMLSSVNLELGELDSAVWYGRKGLEILETLPDAPSGFYLSFYGGLGNAYRLAGDVANAKVYLYRALDHVEKDDRSEPSVRGGLWRDLALVHMRAGEMELASQYSQRSIAEFLKVRTPAHPQMGYSYRLAGEIDAARGRYDSAVLSFRKAVEARETVGDGGYRSDVAVLRTLAGEALLRAGRNEEAEREFDAARNGLMADAAAGPSERAEVLYRIGEFHRALGRTDSALTAYHHAMQALLRISPDTDVMTLPEGVVSVPTPLMLQAVSRSASLLAAKRTVPAMLAAAVRYDAAMDLADALRRSYAAEGSKLLLAGEVNGIFTAASRNALRLAATTGRARYRERAFLIADRGKANILAERLAEAGARHFAGVPDDLIEQEKRYQREAAAIEIRLHTGEGRGLSEGERRSLNDRLFVLHEEQQRLTERLHRDYPSFHALRVPPRPGEVSLIQRTLPPEGALVEYTVHGDELLIFTLTRTALHADVVPNAGRIEKAAERFTSAIRRYEAEDFRASAGTLTASLLSPVLPHLRGVTSLIIVPDGFLHALPFEAVPVAALPREGSAAAAVPYLITRYAVSYNHSATLQAGLDGAAHGTHPDALDFAGFAPVFRDSVGNGDFLAQRSAVKASGLSDVRSITLDGRRFAELPYSEEEIGAVTRAFNGKGKSGRSFLHTEATEEAFKRNAGGARILHVATHGFINERQPGLSAILFSQNTGGGEDGILHARETYGLDLDADLVVLSSCESGVGTIVLGEGAMALMRGLFYAGAQNVMYSLWKVSDRHTSRLMERFYEGVLDGRPYADALRRAKLSMIADPETASPGKWSGFVLTGR
;
A
#
# COMPACT_ATOMS: atom_id res chain seq x y z
N MET A 1 -15.46 -62.44 6.44
CA MET A 1 -16.28 -61.50 5.62
C MET A 1 -16.16 -60.06 6.11
N HIS A 2 -16.39 -59.78 7.41
CA HIS A 2 -16.25 -58.42 7.97
C HIS A 2 -14.90 -57.76 7.69
N SER A 3 -13.77 -58.45 7.86
CA SER A 3 -12.43 -57.90 7.55
C SER A 3 -12.30 -57.44 6.08
N ARG A 4 -12.65 -58.30 5.10
CA ARG A 4 -12.63 -57.93 3.67
C ARG A 4 -13.60 -56.80 3.33
N PHE A 5 -14.76 -56.75 4.00
CA PHE A 5 -15.70 -55.65 3.86
C PHE A 5 -15.12 -54.34 4.41
N GLY A 6 -14.48 -54.40 5.58
CA GLY A 6 -13.73 -53.28 6.14
C GLY A 6 -12.61 -52.80 5.23
N ASP A 7 -11.81 -53.71 4.64
CA ASP A 7 -10.75 -53.36 3.68
C ASP A 7 -11.35 -52.64 2.44
N SER A 8 -12.50 -53.11 1.94
CA SER A 8 -13.21 -52.44 0.83
C SER A 8 -13.75 -51.06 1.22
N LEU A 9 -14.27 -50.88 2.43
CA LEU A 9 -14.76 -49.59 2.92
C LEU A 9 -13.59 -48.62 3.12
N PHE A 10 -12.48 -49.10 3.66
CA PHE A 10 -11.26 -48.34 3.86
C PHE A 10 -10.69 -47.85 2.52
N ALA A 11 -10.64 -48.72 1.50
CA ALA A 11 -10.22 -48.34 0.15
C ALA A 11 -11.11 -47.28 -0.51
N ARG A 12 -12.39 -47.21 -0.11
CA ARG A 12 -13.35 -46.18 -0.53
C ARG A 12 -13.39 -44.97 0.41
N GLN A 13 -12.42 -44.85 1.31
CA GLN A 13 -12.30 -43.77 2.31
C GLN A 13 -13.49 -43.64 3.27
N GLN A 14 -14.31 -44.68 3.42
CA GLN A 14 -15.43 -44.71 4.36
C GLN A 14 -14.94 -45.14 5.75
N PHE A 15 -14.06 -44.33 6.35
CA PHE A 15 -13.26 -44.72 7.52
C PHE A 15 -14.08 -45.07 8.77
N ALA A 16 -15.18 -44.37 9.02
CA ALA A 16 -16.06 -44.68 10.15
C ALA A 16 -16.67 -46.09 10.03
N LEU A 17 -17.22 -46.40 8.86
CA LEU A 17 -17.82 -47.72 8.58
C LEU A 17 -16.75 -48.81 8.55
N ALA A 18 -15.55 -48.50 8.04
CA ALA A 18 -14.42 -49.41 8.04
C ALA A 18 -13.99 -49.77 9.46
N ALA A 19 -13.86 -48.77 10.36
CA ALA A 19 -13.53 -48.99 11.77
C ALA A 19 -14.52 -49.94 12.44
N ASP A 20 -15.83 -49.70 12.27
CA ASP A 20 -16.87 -50.56 12.84
C ASP A 20 -16.89 -51.98 12.23
N ALA A 21 -16.55 -52.11 10.94
CA ALA A 21 -16.44 -53.42 10.29
C ALA A 21 -15.24 -54.21 10.83
N PHE A 22 -14.10 -53.56 11.04
CA PHE A 22 -12.91 -54.18 11.61
C PHE A 22 -13.11 -54.54 13.09
N LYS A 23 -13.76 -53.70 13.89
CA LYS A 23 -14.08 -54.03 15.28
C LYS A 23 -14.96 -55.28 15.38
N ARG A 24 -16.00 -55.38 14.54
CA ARG A 24 -16.83 -56.61 14.46
C ARG A 24 -16.04 -57.83 13.98
N ALA A 25 -15.08 -57.65 13.06
CA ALA A 25 -14.20 -58.73 12.66
C ALA A 25 -13.31 -59.21 13.82
N SER A 26 -12.80 -58.28 14.64
CA SER A 26 -12.05 -58.59 15.86
C SER A 26 -12.86 -59.44 16.83
N ASP A 27 -14.11 -59.04 17.12
CA ASP A 27 -14.97 -59.77 18.07
C ASP A 27 -15.20 -61.23 17.64
N VAL A 28 -15.37 -61.46 16.32
CA VAL A 28 -15.53 -62.81 15.76
C VAL A 28 -14.25 -63.64 15.89
N TRP A 29 -13.08 -63.06 15.64
CA TRP A 29 -11.80 -63.76 15.81
C TRP A 29 -11.49 -64.06 17.28
N ALA A 30 -11.82 -63.12 18.18
CA ALA A 30 -11.67 -63.31 19.63
C ALA A 30 -12.57 -64.47 20.11
N ALA A 31 -13.81 -64.53 19.65
CA ALA A 31 -14.74 -65.63 19.96
C ALA A 31 -14.26 -66.99 19.41
N ALA A 32 -13.48 -67.00 18.32
CA ALA A 32 -12.86 -68.19 17.76
C ALA A 32 -11.54 -68.60 18.45
N GLY A 33 -11.09 -67.86 19.47
CA GLY A 33 -9.81 -68.10 20.15
C GLY A 33 -8.56 -67.60 19.40
N GLU A 34 -8.74 -66.92 18.27
CA GLU A 34 -7.66 -66.42 17.41
C GLU A 34 -7.21 -65.02 17.84
N VAL A 35 -6.56 -64.95 19.01
CA VAL A 35 -6.21 -63.69 19.71
C VAL A 35 -5.36 -62.74 18.85
N ARG A 36 -4.38 -63.28 18.10
CA ARG A 36 -3.56 -62.48 17.18
C ARG A 36 -4.41 -61.84 16.09
N SER A 37 -5.27 -62.63 15.44
CA SER A 37 -6.14 -62.15 14.37
C SER A 37 -7.12 -61.08 14.86
N ALA A 38 -7.66 -61.25 16.07
CA ALA A 38 -8.50 -60.22 16.70
C ALA A 38 -7.74 -58.89 16.88
N ALA A 39 -6.52 -58.95 17.44
CA ALA A 39 -5.70 -57.76 17.64
C ALA A 39 -5.35 -57.04 16.32
N MET A 40 -5.06 -57.79 15.25
CA MET A 40 -4.76 -57.20 13.94
C MET A 40 -5.99 -56.51 13.31
N GLU A 41 -7.20 -57.00 13.56
CA GLU A 41 -8.42 -56.30 13.15
C GLU A 41 -8.64 -55.02 13.98
N LEU A 42 -8.38 -55.03 15.30
CA LEU A 42 -8.38 -53.80 16.10
C LEU A 42 -7.34 -52.78 15.61
N MET A 43 -6.16 -53.24 15.20
CA MET A 43 -5.15 -52.37 14.58
C MET A 43 -5.69 -51.68 13.32
N LYS A 44 -6.36 -52.42 12.44
CA LYS A 44 -7.01 -51.85 11.24
C LYS A 44 -8.12 -50.85 11.63
N SER A 45 -8.90 -51.15 12.67
CA SER A 45 -9.91 -50.23 13.22
C SER A 45 -9.27 -48.94 13.74
N GLY A 46 -8.20 -49.04 14.53
CA GLY A 46 -7.45 -47.90 15.04
C GLY A 46 -6.84 -47.06 13.92
N ARG A 47 -6.33 -47.69 12.87
CA ARG A 47 -5.87 -46.99 11.66
C ARG A 47 -7.00 -46.20 11.01
N ALA A 48 -8.18 -46.80 10.83
CA ALA A 48 -9.34 -46.10 10.26
C ALA A 48 -9.78 -44.90 11.12
N LEU A 49 -9.76 -45.03 12.44
CA LEU A 49 -10.05 -43.93 13.37
C LEU A 49 -9.02 -42.80 13.28
N ASN A 50 -7.73 -43.12 13.09
CA ASN A 50 -6.69 -42.12 12.84
C ASN A 50 -6.96 -41.31 11.56
N TYR A 51 -7.38 -41.96 10.46
CA TYR A 51 -7.76 -41.25 9.23
C TYR A 51 -9.03 -40.41 9.40
N GLN A 52 -9.90 -40.75 10.35
CA GLN A 52 -11.07 -39.95 10.71
C GLN A 52 -10.74 -38.77 11.66
N GLY A 53 -9.51 -38.68 12.17
CA GLY A 53 -9.13 -37.69 13.19
C GLY A 53 -9.68 -37.97 14.60
N ARG A 54 -10.24 -39.16 14.83
CA ARG A 54 -10.74 -39.59 16.15
C ARG A 54 -9.62 -40.17 17.00
N PHE A 55 -8.62 -39.35 17.30
CA PHE A 55 -7.36 -39.78 17.92
C PHE A 55 -7.55 -40.44 19.29
N ALA A 56 -8.41 -39.91 20.15
CA ALA A 56 -8.66 -40.49 21.47
C ALA A 56 -9.26 -41.92 21.38
N ASP A 57 -10.18 -42.13 20.44
CA ASP A 57 -10.77 -43.45 20.20
C ASP A 57 -9.76 -44.42 19.58
N ALA A 58 -8.92 -43.92 18.66
CA ALA A 58 -7.82 -44.69 18.10
C ALA A 58 -6.82 -45.13 19.17
N VAL A 59 -6.45 -44.25 20.11
CA VAL A 59 -5.57 -44.59 21.24
C VAL A 59 -6.15 -45.74 22.06
N ASN A 60 -7.45 -45.71 22.36
CA ASN A 60 -8.10 -46.76 23.13
C ASN A 60 -8.10 -48.09 22.37
N VAL A 61 -8.59 -48.09 21.12
CA VAL A 61 -8.67 -49.30 20.29
C VAL A 61 -7.28 -49.92 20.02
N LEU A 62 -6.26 -49.09 19.81
CA LEU A 62 -4.88 -49.55 19.64
C LEU A 62 -4.26 -50.02 20.96
N GLY A 63 -4.68 -49.46 22.10
CA GLY A 63 -4.34 -49.95 23.43
C GLY A 63 -4.88 -51.35 23.69
N ASP A 64 -6.13 -51.61 23.30
CA ASP A 64 -6.76 -52.94 23.37
C ASP A 64 -6.01 -53.94 22.48
N ALA A 65 -5.70 -53.56 21.24
CA ALA A 65 -4.90 -54.37 20.31
C ALA A 65 -3.53 -54.74 20.91
N LEU A 66 -2.83 -53.76 21.50
CA LEU A 66 -1.52 -53.98 22.11
C LEU A 66 -1.59 -54.93 23.32
N THR A 67 -2.65 -54.81 24.11
CA THR A 67 -2.89 -55.68 25.28
C THR A 67 -3.06 -57.13 24.84
N LEU A 68 -3.88 -57.38 23.81
CA LEU A 68 -4.07 -58.73 23.25
C LEU A 68 -2.76 -59.30 22.68
N LEU A 69 -1.96 -58.50 21.97
CA LEU A 69 -0.68 -58.96 21.40
C LEU A 69 0.35 -59.30 22.48
N ARG A 70 0.44 -58.51 23.56
CA ARG A 70 1.39 -58.78 24.65
C ARG A 70 1.03 -60.01 25.50
N GLN A 71 -0.23 -60.47 25.45
CA GLN A 71 -0.71 -61.62 26.21
C GLN A 71 -0.64 -62.94 25.42
N THR A 72 -0.40 -62.89 24.11
CA THR A 72 -0.34 -64.09 23.25
C THR A 72 1.10 -64.42 22.86
N SER A 73 1.50 -65.68 23.00
CA SER A 73 2.79 -66.18 22.53
C SER A 73 2.89 -66.28 21.01
N ALA A 74 1.77 -66.10 20.29
CA ALA A 74 1.70 -66.15 18.84
C ALA A 74 2.04 -64.81 18.15
N ALA A 75 2.19 -63.72 18.89
CA ALA A 75 2.49 -62.40 18.33
C ALA A 75 3.98 -62.29 17.96
N ALA A 76 4.26 -61.87 16.72
CA ALA A 76 5.61 -61.50 16.36
C ALA A 76 5.97 -60.12 16.96
N PRO A 77 7.24 -59.86 17.30
CA PRO A 77 7.70 -58.52 17.71
C PRO A 77 7.28 -57.42 16.72
N SER A 78 7.20 -57.73 15.42
CA SER A 78 6.74 -56.81 14.39
C SER A 78 5.25 -56.44 14.49
N ASP A 79 4.39 -57.34 14.97
CA ASP A 79 2.95 -57.05 15.14
C ASP A 79 2.74 -56.02 16.26
N VAL A 80 3.52 -56.15 17.34
CA VAL A 80 3.55 -55.19 18.46
C VAL A 80 4.05 -53.84 17.96
N ALA A 81 5.12 -53.83 17.16
CA ALA A 81 5.68 -52.61 16.58
C ALA A 81 4.69 -51.89 15.63
N ASP A 82 3.95 -52.62 14.79
CA ASP A 82 2.95 -52.05 13.87
C ASP A 82 1.86 -51.29 14.64
N VAL A 83 1.37 -51.86 15.75
CA VAL A 83 0.37 -51.22 16.63
C VAL A 83 0.95 -49.99 17.33
N LEU A 84 2.18 -50.09 17.86
CA LEU A 84 2.85 -48.99 18.56
C LEU A 84 3.07 -47.77 17.65
N VAL A 85 3.44 -47.96 16.37
CA VAL A 85 3.58 -46.84 15.43
C VAL A 85 2.25 -46.12 15.21
N LEU A 86 1.16 -46.88 14.99
CA LEU A 86 -0.18 -46.30 14.80
C LEU A 86 -0.69 -45.63 16.08
N ARG A 87 -0.38 -46.19 17.25
CA ARG A 87 -0.77 -45.64 18.55
C ARG A 87 0.03 -44.39 18.87
N SER A 88 1.32 -44.37 18.55
CA SER A 88 2.16 -43.18 18.66
C SER A 88 1.59 -42.02 17.87
N TYR A 89 1.20 -42.25 16.60
CA TYR A 89 0.53 -41.24 15.78
C TYR A 89 -0.78 -40.75 16.43
N ALA A 90 -1.60 -41.67 16.94
CA ALA A 90 -2.85 -41.34 17.65
C ALA A 90 -2.60 -40.54 18.94
N LEU A 91 -1.58 -40.91 19.72
CA LEU A 91 -1.18 -40.23 20.95
C LEU A 91 -0.68 -38.82 20.66
N CYS A 92 0.07 -38.61 19.57
CA CYS A 92 0.44 -37.28 19.11
C CYS A 92 -0.78 -36.43 18.75
N GLY A 93 -1.74 -36.99 17.99
CA GLY A 93 -2.99 -36.29 17.65
C GLY A 93 -3.89 -36.01 18.86
N ALA A 94 -3.78 -36.80 19.93
CA ALA A 94 -4.47 -36.61 21.20
C ALA A 94 -3.66 -35.81 22.25
N ASP A 95 -2.59 -35.12 21.82
CA ASP A 95 -1.71 -34.28 22.64
C ASP A 95 -1.00 -35.01 23.80
N ARG A 96 -0.83 -36.32 23.68
CA ARG A 96 -0.10 -37.22 24.63
C ARG A 96 1.29 -37.58 24.10
N VAL A 97 2.03 -36.56 23.65
CA VAL A 97 3.27 -36.69 22.86
C VAL A 97 4.37 -37.47 23.58
N GLY A 98 4.46 -37.37 24.92
CA GLY A 98 5.44 -38.13 25.71
C GLY A 98 5.25 -39.65 25.57
N GLN A 99 4.01 -40.13 25.69
CA GLN A 99 3.70 -41.56 25.52
C GLN A 99 3.87 -41.99 24.06
N GLY A 100 3.55 -41.11 23.10
CA GLY A 100 3.80 -41.39 21.69
C GLY A 100 5.29 -41.57 21.37
N LEU A 101 6.16 -40.80 22.03
CA LEU A 101 7.62 -40.94 21.90
C LEU A 101 8.13 -42.27 22.44
N ASP A 102 7.60 -42.71 23.57
CA ASP A 102 7.97 -44.01 24.16
C ASP A 102 7.53 -45.15 23.22
N ASP A 103 6.31 -45.10 22.71
CA ASP A 103 5.75 -46.10 21.79
C ASP A 103 6.57 -46.24 20.51
N VAL A 104 6.92 -45.13 19.85
CA VAL A 104 7.65 -45.19 18.59
C VAL A 104 9.11 -45.63 18.78
N ARG A 105 9.73 -45.31 19.92
CA ARG A 105 11.07 -45.80 20.27
C ARG A 105 11.07 -47.30 20.53
N GLU A 106 10.07 -47.80 21.25
CA GLU A 106 9.87 -49.24 21.43
C GLU A 106 9.64 -49.93 20.07
N ALA A 107 8.79 -49.37 19.21
CA ALA A 107 8.55 -49.92 17.88
C ALA A 107 9.81 -50.00 17.02
N ILE A 108 10.64 -48.95 17.01
CA ILE A 108 11.92 -48.94 16.27
C ILE A 108 12.85 -50.03 16.80
N ALA A 109 12.99 -50.17 18.12
CA ALA A 109 13.83 -51.21 18.71
C ALA A 109 13.35 -52.63 18.35
N LEU A 110 12.04 -52.84 18.29
CA LEU A 110 11.44 -54.12 17.87
C LEU A 110 11.68 -54.41 16.38
N TYR A 111 11.64 -53.40 15.50
CA TYR A 111 11.98 -53.60 14.08
C TYR A 111 13.47 -53.85 13.85
N GLU A 112 14.35 -53.14 14.56
CA GLU A 112 15.80 -53.26 14.41
C GLU A 112 16.35 -54.56 15.01
N SER A 113 15.66 -55.15 15.99
CA SER A 113 16.03 -56.45 16.58
C SER A 113 15.56 -57.66 15.77
N SER A 114 14.81 -57.46 14.68
CA SER A 114 14.37 -58.53 13.78
C SER A 114 15.55 -59.12 12.97
N PRO A 115 15.64 -60.46 12.78
CA PRO A 115 16.69 -61.09 11.97
C PRO A 115 16.78 -60.58 10.53
N GLN A 116 15.67 -60.05 10.01
CA GLN A 116 15.60 -59.30 8.76
C GLN A 116 14.93 -57.96 9.06
N VAL A 117 15.71 -56.89 9.04
CA VAL A 117 15.20 -55.53 9.25
C VAL A 117 14.36 -55.14 8.03
N ASP A 118 13.06 -54.92 8.26
CA ASP A 118 12.16 -54.38 7.23
C ASP A 118 12.40 -52.88 7.07
N GLY A 119 13.26 -52.52 6.11
CA GLY A 119 13.62 -51.12 5.85
C GLY A 119 12.42 -50.22 5.57
N LYS A 120 11.31 -50.76 5.04
CA LYS A 120 10.09 -49.98 4.80
C LYS A 120 9.38 -49.67 6.11
N LYS A 121 9.14 -50.66 6.96
CA LYS A 121 8.48 -50.46 8.26
C LYS A 121 9.31 -49.61 9.20
N THR A 122 10.62 -49.89 9.29
CA THR A 122 11.55 -49.10 10.09
C THR A 122 11.59 -47.64 9.61
N GLY A 123 11.63 -47.41 8.29
CA GLY A 123 11.58 -46.07 7.71
C GLY A 123 10.32 -45.29 8.10
N TRP A 124 9.13 -45.91 8.05
CA TRP A 124 7.89 -45.29 8.51
C TRP A 124 7.86 -45.03 10.02
N ALA A 125 8.46 -45.90 10.82
CA ALA A 125 8.61 -45.67 12.26
C ALA A 125 9.51 -44.45 12.54
N TYR A 126 10.61 -44.28 11.80
CA TYR A 126 11.45 -43.07 11.87
C TYR A 126 10.71 -41.81 11.40
N TYR A 127 9.84 -41.90 10.38
CA TYR A 127 9.01 -40.76 9.98
C TYR A 127 8.00 -40.38 11.09
N THR A 128 7.35 -41.36 11.72
CA THR A 128 6.49 -41.10 12.89
C THR A 128 7.28 -40.50 14.05
N LEU A 129 8.51 -40.97 14.30
CA LEU A 129 9.41 -40.38 15.29
C LEU A 129 9.75 -38.92 14.96
N SER A 130 9.96 -38.59 13.68
CA SER A 130 10.13 -37.21 13.22
C SER A 130 8.89 -36.37 13.55
N SER A 131 7.68 -36.84 13.22
CA SER A 131 6.44 -36.11 13.56
C SER A 131 6.25 -35.93 15.08
N VAL A 132 6.68 -36.91 15.89
CA VAL A 132 6.66 -36.79 17.36
C VAL A 132 7.63 -35.70 17.82
N TYR A 133 8.85 -35.64 17.26
CA TYR A 133 9.83 -34.62 17.61
C TYR A 133 9.42 -33.22 17.14
N ASP A 134 8.86 -33.09 15.93
CA ASP A 134 8.26 -31.86 15.42
C ASP A 134 7.20 -31.34 16.38
N ARG A 135 6.27 -32.21 16.83
CA ARG A 135 5.25 -31.82 17.81
C ARG A 135 5.81 -31.42 19.18
N LYS A 136 7.00 -31.90 19.55
CA LYS A 136 7.72 -31.46 20.78
C LYS A 136 8.55 -30.18 20.56
N GLY A 137 8.64 -29.67 19.33
CA GLY A 137 9.46 -28.51 18.98
C GLY A 137 10.96 -28.81 18.87
N VAL A 138 11.37 -30.08 18.81
CA VAL A 138 12.79 -30.47 18.77
C VAL A 138 13.21 -30.80 17.32
N TYR A 139 13.28 -29.76 16.49
CA TYR A 139 13.40 -29.89 15.04
C TYR A 139 14.70 -30.54 14.54
N ASP A 140 15.83 -30.41 15.28
CA ASP A 140 17.08 -31.11 14.92
C ASP A 140 16.89 -32.63 14.90
N LEU A 141 16.26 -33.17 15.95
CA LEU A 141 15.96 -34.59 16.04
C LEU A 141 14.88 -35.02 15.05
N ALA A 142 13.94 -34.11 14.72
CA ALA A 142 12.93 -34.35 13.70
C ALA A 142 13.56 -34.49 12.30
N ILE A 143 14.47 -33.58 11.94
CA ILE A 143 15.22 -33.61 10.68
C ILE A 143 16.07 -34.88 10.58
N ASP A 144 16.82 -35.22 11.63
CA ASP A 144 17.65 -36.43 11.66
C ASP A 144 16.81 -37.70 11.48
N ALA A 145 15.66 -37.77 12.16
CA ALA A 145 14.72 -38.89 12.02
C ALA A 145 14.10 -38.95 10.61
N SER A 146 13.73 -37.80 10.03
CA SER A 146 13.23 -37.71 8.66
C SER A 146 14.28 -38.11 7.62
N GLN A 147 15.55 -37.69 7.78
CA GLN A 147 16.64 -38.10 6.89
C GLN A 147 16.90 -39.61 6.95
N LYS A 148 16.86 -40.21 8.16
CA LYS A 148 16.92 -41.67 8.32
C LYS A 148 15.74 -42.36 7.66
N ALA A 149 14.53 -41.81 7.80
CA ALA A 149 13.33 -42.32 7.14
C ALA A 149 13.48 -42.30 5.61
N VAL A 150 13.94 -41.18 5.03
CA VAL A 150 14.24 -41.06 3.59
C VAL A 150 15.24 -42.13 3.17
N HIS A 151 16.37 -42.26 3.86
CA HIS A 151 17.40 -43.24 3.49
C HIS A 151 16.88 -44.68 3.47
N LEU A 152 16.12 -45.08 4.49
CA LEU A 152 15.57 -46.42 4.59
C LEU A 152 14.48 -46.68 3.54
N LEU A 153 13.60 -45.70 3.31
CA LEU A 153 12.51 -45.82 2.35
C LEU A 153 12.98 -45.74 0.90
N GLU A 154 13.99 -44.92 0.59
CA GLU A 154 14.62 -44.90 -0.74
C GLU A 154 15.26 -46.24 -1.08
N ARG A 155 15.94 -46.90 -0.13
CA ARG A 155 16.51 -48.24 -0.35
C ARG A 155 15.44 -49.31 -0.52
N ALA A 156 14.31 -49.18 0.19
CA ALA A 156 13.23 -50.16 0.15
C ALA A 156 12.26 -49.98 -1.04
N LEU A 157 12.02 -48.75 -1.49
CA LEU A 157 10.98 -48.39 -2.47
C LEU A 157 11.55 -47.80 -3.77
N GLY A 158 12.82 -47.41 -3.78
CA GLY A 158 13.48 -46.71 -4.88
C GLY A 158 13.51 -45.19 -4.71
N PRO A 159 14.52 -44.51 -5.27
CA PRO A 159 14.58 -43.05 -5.28
C PRO A 159 13.44 -42.49 -6.12
N GLY A 160 12.65 -41.57 -5.56
CA GLY A 160 11.51 -40.96 -6.24
C GLY A 160 10.17 -41.69 -6.08
N HIS A 161 10.05 -42.67 -5.18
CA HIS A 161 8.74 -43.22 -4.80
C HIS A 161 7.83 -42.10 -4.23
N ARG A 162 6.55 -42.07 -4.62
CA ARG A 162 5.58 -41.01 -4.28
C ARG A 162 5.56 -40.67 -2.78
N ASP A 163 5.57 -41.68 -1.91
CA ASP A 163 5.51 -41.51 -0.45
C ASP A 163 6.66 -40.67 0.14
N LEU A 164 7.81 -40.58 -0.55
CA LEU A 164 8.94 -39.75 -0.12
C LEU A 164 8.59 -38.25 -0.15
N ALA A 165 7.63 -37.83 -0.97
CA ALA A 165 7.20 -36.43 -1.04
C ALA A 165 6.70 -35.92 0.32
N LYS A 166 5.97 -36.74 1.07
CA LYS A 166 5.46 -36.36 2.40
C LYS A 166 6.59 -36.12 3.41
N ILE A 167 7.66 -36.91 3.31
CA ILE A 167 8.82 -36.79 4.20
C ILE A 167 9.63 -35.53 3.84
N HIS A 168 9.81 -35.26 2.55
CA HIS A 168 10.42 -34.02 2.09
C HIS A 168 9.63 -32.77 2.50
N CYS A 169 8.30 -32.85 2.52
CA CYS A 169 7.46 -31.79 3.09
C CYS A 169 7.75 -31.58 4.58
N GLY A 170 7.84 -32.67 5.37
CA GLY A 170 8.20 -32.62 6.78
C GLY A 170 9.57 -31.96 7.02
N ILE A 171 10.60 -32.36 6.26
CA ILE A 171 11.92 -31.73 6.32
C ILE A 171 11.83 -30.23 6.01
N GLY A 172 11.02 -29.85 5.01
CA GLY A 172 10.77 -28.45 4.68
C GLY A 172 10.13 -27.66 5.82
N VAL A 173 9.14 -28.25 6.51
CA VAL A 173 8.46 -27.68 7.67
C VAL A 173 9.42 -27.53 8.85
N ASP A 174 10.21 -28.56 9.15
CA ASP A 174 11.20 -28.50 10.25
C ASP A 174 12.24 -27.40 10.00
N HIS A 175 12.75 -27.27 8.77
CA HIS A 175 13.64 -26.16 8.41
C HIS A 175 12.95 -24.79 8.48
N TYR A 176 11.67 -24.71 8.12
CA TYR A 176 10.89 -23.48 8.27
C TYR A 176 10.80 -23.04 9.73
N TYR A 177 10.47 -23.94 10.67
CA TYR A 177 10.39 -23.60 12.09
C TYR A 177 11.74 -23.27 12.72
N ARG A 178 12.84 -23.73 12.12
CA ARG A 178 14.20 -23.32 12.46
C ARG A 178 14.65 -22.00 11.81
N THR A 179 13.75 -21.32 11.10
CA THR A 179 14.04 -20.11 10.29
C THR A 179 15.13 -20.32 9.23
N GLU A 180 15.39 -21.58 8.85
CA GLU A 180 16.35 -21.98 7.81
C GLU A 180 15.66 -22.03 6.43
N TYR A 181 14.99 -20.94 6.05
CA TYR A 181 14.13 -20.87 4.86
C TYR A 181 14.85 -21.28 3.56
N GLY A 182 16.14 -20.96 3.42
CA GLY A 182 16.96 -21.37 2.27
C GLY A 182 17.19 -22.88 2.15
N LYS A 183 17.05 -23.63 3.25
CA LYS A 183 17.07 -25.11 3.24
C LYS A 183 15.65 -25.70 3.12
N ALA A 184 14.63 -24.97 3.58
CA ALA A 184 13.24 -25.38 3.45
C ALA A 184 12.79 -25.44 1.98
N VAL A 185 13.09 -24.40 1.17
CA VAL A 185 12.66 -24.35 -0.24
C VAL A 185 13.15 -25.56 -1.06
N PRO A 186 14.45 -25.93 -1.05
CA PRO A 186 14.91 -27.10 -1.78
C PRO A 186 14.27 -28.42 -1.35
N ALA A 187 13.96 -28.58 -0.05
CA ALA A 187 13.29 -29.78 0.44
C ALA A 187 11.85 -29.86 -0.09
N LEU A 188 11.10 -28.77 0.00
CA LEU A 188 9.73 -28.67 -0.53
C LEU A 188 9.70 -28.87 -2.04
N MET A 189 10.62 -28.24 -2.79
CA MET A 189 10.70 -28.42 -4.24
C MET A 189 11.04 -29.86 -4.65
N ARG A 190 11.85 -30.58 -3.85
CA ARG A 190 12.16 -31.99 -4.09
C ARG A 190 10.91 -32.87 -3.96
N GLY A 191 10.11 -32.65 -2.92
CA GLY A 191 8.84 -33.36 -2.73
C GLY A 191 7.84 -33.05 -3.84
N LEU A 192 7.75 -31.79 -4.27
CA LEU A 192 6.88 -31.39 -5.38
C LEU A 192 7.31 -32.01 -6.73
N ALA A 193 8.62 -32.10 -6.99
CA ALA A 193 9.14 -32.77 -8.19
C ALA A 193 8.81 -34.27 -8.22
N ILE A 194 8.85 -34.94 -7.07
CA ILE A 194 8.39 -36.34 -6.94
C ILE A 194 6.90 -36.43 -7.28
N LEU A 195 6.07 -35.56 -6.69
CA LEU A 195 4.63 -35.55 -7.00
C LEU A 195 4.36 -35.29 -8.48
N GLN A 196 5.12 -34.39 -9.12
CA GLN A 196 5.01 -34.09 -10.54
C GLN A 196 5.35 -35.29 -11.42
N HIS A 197 6.41 -36.04 -11.10
CA HIS A 197 6.76 -37.26 -11.81
C HIS A 197 5.66 -38.33 -11.76
N HIS A 198 4.85 -38.34 -10.70
CA HIS A 198 3.74 -39.29 -10.49
C HIS A 198 2.36 -38.75 -10.87
N ASP A 199 2.28 -37.58 -11.52
CA ASP A 199 1.02 -36.87 -11.82
C ASP A 199 0.11 -36.70 -10.58
N ALA A 200 0.75 -36.49 -9.42
CA ALA A 200 0.13 -36.45 -8.10
C ALA A 200 0.20 -35.06 -7.46
N VAL A 201 0.42 -34.01 -8.26
CA VAL A 201 0.46 -32.62 -7.77
C VAL A 201 -0.93 -32.16 -7.33
N ALA A 202 -1.98 -32.58 -8.04
CA ALA A 202 -3.37 -32.30 -7.68
C ALA A 202 -3.88 -33.26 -6.58
N THR A 203 -3.17 -33.30 -5.45
CA THR A 203 -3.53 -34.11 -4.28
C THR A 203 -3.33 -33.31 -2.99
N VAL A 204 -3.85 -33.81 -1.86
CA VAL A 204 -3.65 -33.19 -0.55
C VAL A 204 -2.16 -33.00 -0.22
N ASP A 205 -1.30 -33.96 -0.60
CA ASP A 205 0.15 -33.83 -0.41
C ASP A 205 0.71 -32.64 -1.21
N GLY A 206 0.24 -32.42 -2.43
CA GLY A 206 0.61 -31.26 -3.24
C GLY A 206 0.19 -29.94 -2.61
N LEU A 207 -1.04 -29.86 -2.07
CA LEU A 207 -1.53 -28.67 -1.36
C LEU A 207 -0.63 -28.29 -0.17
N TYR A 208 -0.16 -29.27 0.62
CA TYR A 208 0.79 -29.01 1.71
C TYR A 208 2.09 -28.37 1.21
N HIS A 209 2.64 -28.83 0.09
CA HIS A 209 3.85 -28.25 -0.49
C HIS A 209 3.62 -26.81 -0.95
N PHE A 210 2.52 -26.52 -1.66
CA PHE A 210 2.20 -25.16 -2.10
C PHE A 210 1.96 -24.21 -0.92
N MET A 211 1.26 -24.68 0.12
CA MET A 211 1.01 -23.91 1.34
C MET A 211 2.34 -23.55 2.02
N MET A 212 3.24 -24.53 2.20
CA MET A 212 4.53 -24.29 2.83
C MET A 212 5.46 -23.43 1.97
N LEU A 213 5.46 -23.62 0.65
CA LEU A 213 6.23 -22.75 -0.26
C LEU A 213 5.71 -21.31 -0.22
N SER A 214 4.40 -21.08 -0.16
CA SER A 214 3.83 -19.74 0.02
C SER A 214 4.32 -19.11 1.32
N SER A 215 4.23 -19.82 2.46
CA SER A 215 4.71 -19.34 3.76
C SER A 215 6.22 -19.08 3.80
N VAL A 216 7.04 -19.98 3.27
CA VAL A 216 8.50 -19.82 3.26
C VAL A 216 8.92 -18.61 2.42
N ASN A 217 8.27 -18.38 1.27
CA ASN A 217 8.57 -17.21 0.43
C ASN A 217 8.10 -15.90 1.06
N LEU A 218 6.99 -15.93 1.83
CA LEU A 218 6.54 -14.78 2.61
C LEU A 218 7.61 -14.34 3.62
N GLU A 219 8.19 -15.30 4.35
CA GLU A 219 9.26 -15.06 5.32
C GLU A 219 10.59 -14.63 4.68
N LEU A 220 10.87 -15.13 3.47
CA LEU A 220 12.02 -14.66 2.67
C LEU A 220 11.84 -13.24 2.12
N GLY A 221 10.62 -12.68 2.19
CA GLY A 221 10.28 -11.41 1.54
C GLY A 221 10.13 -11.51 0.01
N GLU A 222 10.12 -12.73 -0.53
CA GLU A 222 9.90 -13.04 -1.94
C GLU A 222 8.40 -13.02 -2.25
N LEU A 223 7.79 -11.83 -2.12
CA LEU A 223 6.34 -11.64 -2.10
C LEU A 223 5.65 -12.15 -3.37
N ASP A 224 6.27 -11.97 -4.54
CA ASP A 224 5.73 -12.45 -5.82
C ASP A 224 5.65 -13.97 -5.86
N SER A 225 6.70 -14.65 -5.39
CA SER A 225 6.73 -16.11 -5.27
C SER A 225 5.68 -16.59 -4.25
N ALA A 226 5.55 -15.90 -3.11
CA ALA A 226 4.56 -16.23 -2.09
C ALA A 226 3.12 -16.16 -2.62
N VAL A 227 2.81 -15.13 -3.41
CA VAL A 227 1.52 -14.97 -4.10
C VAL A 227 1.32 -16.06 -5.14
N TRP A 228 2.35 -16.37 -5.94
CA TRP A 228 2.26 -17.41 -6.98
C TRP A 228 1.94 -18.78 -6.39
N TYR A 229 2.69 -19.23 -5.38
CA TYR A 229 2.46 -20.53 -4.73
C TYR A 229 1.10 -20.58 -4.03
N GLY A 230 0.68 -19.48 -3.39
CA GLY A 230 -0.62 -19.38 -2.74
C GLY A 230 -1.79 -19.53 -3.73
N ARG A 231 -1.72 -18.87 -4.89
CA ARG A 231 -2.73 -18.98 -5.95
C ARG A 231 -2.75 -20.35 -6.60
N LYS A 232 -1.58 -20.95 -6.86
CA LYS A 232 -1.50 -22.31 -7.41
C LYS A 232 -2.08 -23.37 -6.46
N GLY A 233 -1.85 -23.21 -5.16
CA GLY A 233 -2.50 -24.05 -4.15
C GLY A 233 -4.03 -23.92 -4.18
N LEU A 234 -4.56 -22.70 -4.32
CA LEU A 234 -6.00 -22.46 -4.42
C LEU A 234 -6.62 -23.08 -5.70
N GLU A 235 -5.96 -22.94 -6.85
CA GLU A 235 -6.38 -23.56 -8.12
C GLU A 235 -6.51 -25.09 -7.99
N ILE A 236 -5.51 -25.73 -7.37
CA ILE A 236 -5.55 -27.18 -7.10
C ILE A 236 -6.68 -27.51 -6.12
N LEU A 237 -6.84 -26.71 -5.08
CA LEU A 237 -7.85 -26.93 -4.04
C LEU A 237 -9.27 -26.96 -4.61
N GLU A 238 -9.57 -26.10 -5.58
CA GLU A 238 -10.87 -26.04 -6.26
C GLU A 238 -11.17 -27.31 -7.10
N THR A 239 -10.15 -28.03 -7.55
CA THR A 239 -10.32 -29.30 -8.29
C THR A 239 -10.61 -30.50 -7.39
N LEU A 240 -10.49 -30.34 -6.07
CA LEU A 240 -10.62 -31.43 -5.09
C LEU A 240 -11.94 -31.33 -4.30
N PRO A 241 -12.99 -32.09 -4.68
CA PRO A 241 -14.34 -31.94 -4.11
C PRO A 241 -14.45 -32.23 -2.61
N ASP A 242 -13.52 -32.99 -2.04
CA ASP A 242 -13.50 -33.37 -0.61
C ASP A 242 -12.28 -32.79 0.15
N ALA A 243 -11.64 -31.75 -0.38
CA ALA A 243 -10.47 -31.19 0.29
C ALA A 243 -10.83 -30.55 1.65
N PRO A 244 -9.99 -30.71 2.68
CA PRO A 244 -10.23 -30.10 3.99
C PRO A 244 -10.42 -28.58 3.91
N SER A 245 -11.50 -28.08 4.52
CA SER A 245 -11.84 -26.64 4.58
C SER A 245 -10.70 -25.76 5.08
N GLY A 246 -9.84 -26.30 5.94
CA GLY A 246 -8.67 -25.62 6.49
C GLY A 246 -7.67 -25.10 5.45
N PHE A 247 -7.58 -25.71 4.26
CA PHE A 247 -6.69 -25.23 3.20
C PHE A 247 -7.14 -23.88 2.63
N TYR A 248 -8.44 -23.64 2.48
CA TYR A 248 -8.96 -22.35 2.01
C TYR A 248 -8.50 -21.23 2.94
N LEU A 249 -8.55 -21.48 4.25
CA LEU A 249 -8.12 -20.51 5.25
C LEU A 249 -6.62 -20.23 5.19
N SER A 250 -5.78 -21.27 5.05
CA SER A 250 -4.33 -21.09 4.93
C SER A 250 -3.95 -20.32 3.66
N PHE A 251 -4.53 -20.65 2.50
CA PHE A 251 -4.21 -19.96 1.24
C PHE A 251 -4.74 -18.53 1.22
N TYR A 252 -5.98 -18.29 1.63
CA TYR A 252 -6.52 -16.93 1.71
C TYR A 252 -5.84 -16.07 2.77
N GLY A 253 -5.56 -16.62 3.96
CA GLY A 253 -4.80 -15.92 5.00
C GLY A 253 -3.37 -15.60 4.54
N GLY A 254 -2.69 -16.55 3.90
CA GLY A 254 -1.35 -16.38 3.34
C GLY A 254 -1.31 -15.30 2.25
N LEU A 255 -2.24 -15.34 1.29
CA LEU A 255 -2.36 -14.33 0.24
C LEU A 255 -2.68 -12.95 0.82
N GLY A 256 -3.62 -12.87 1.76
CA GLY A 256 -3.95 -11.65 2.49
C GLY A 256 -2.72 -11.03 3.15
N ASN A 257 -1.87 -11.84 3.78
CA ASN A 257 -0.62 -11.40 4.36
C ASN A 257 0.45 -10.99 3.33
N ALA A 258 0.57 -11.72 2.21
CA ALA A 258 1.49 -11.38 1.13
C ALA A 258 1.17 -10.00 0.54
N TYR A 259 -0.09 -9.75 0.17
CA TYR A 259 -0.52 -8.45 -0.33
C TYR A 259 -0.38 -7.35 0.71
N ARG A 260 -0.68 -7.65 1.99
CA ARG A 260 -0.49 -6.69 3.07
C ARG A 260 0.96 -6.27 3.18
N LEU A 261 1.91 -7.21 3.16
CA LEU A 261 3.35 -6.94 3.21
C LEU A 261 3.83 -6.19 1.96
N ALA A 262 3.25 -6.49 0.79
CA ALA A 262 3.47 -5.74 -0.45
C ALA A 262 2.90 -4.31 -0.43
N GLY A 263 2.19 -3.92 0.65
CA GLY A 263 1.55 -2.62 0.79
C GLY A 263 0.21 -2.52 0.09
N ASP A 264 -0.26 -3.57 -0.58
CA ASP A 264 -1.55 -3.64 -1.26
C ASP A 264 -2.67 -3.97 -0.25
N VAL A 265 -3.11 -2.94 0.45
CA VAL A 265 -4.15 -3.02 1.49
C VAL A 265 -5.50 -3.47 0.89
N ALA A 266 -5.76 -3.16 -0.39
CA ALA A 266 -7.02 -3.51 -1.04
C ALA A 266 -7.12 -5.02 -1.26
N ASN A 267 -6.16 -5.63 -1.95
CA ASN A 267 -6.15 -7.08 -2.16
C ASN A 267 -6.00 -7.84 -0.83
N ALA A 268 -5.22 -7.31 0.11
CA ALA A 268 -5.09 -7.89 1.44
C ALA A 268 -6.45 -8.05 2.15
N LYS A 269 -7.30 -7.01 2.13
CA LYS A 269 -8.64 -7.06 2.70
C LYS A 269 -9.52 -8.11 2.03
N VAL A 270 -9.51 -8.19 0.69
CA VAL A 270 -10.35 -9.15 -0.04
C VAL A 270 -10.06 -10.59 0.40
N TYR A 271 -8.79 -10.99 0.39
CA TYR A 271 -8.42 -12.35 0.77
C TYR A 271 -8.67 -12.65 2.25
N LEU A 272 -8.41 -11.70 3.16
CA LEU A 272 -8.71 -11.89 4.58
C LEU A 272 -10.21 -12.02 4.87
N TYR A 273 -11.07 -11.32 4.12
CA TYR A 273 -12.53 -11.51 4.24
C TYR A 273 -13.03 -12.82 3.62
N ARG A 274 -12.39 -13.33 2.55
CA ARG A 274 -12.66 -14.69 2.05
C ARG A 274 -12.31 -15.74 3.08
N ALA A 275 -11.14 -15.61 3.70
CA ALA A 275 -10.75 -16.44 4.85
C ALA A 275 -11.79 -16.39 5.98
N LEU A 276 -12.33 -15.20 6.27
CA LEU A 276 -13.37 -15.03 7.30
C LEU A 276 -14.67 -15.75 6.96
N ASP A 277 -15.13 -15.66 5.72
CA ASP A 277 -16.35 -16.36 5.28
C ASP A 277 -16.24 -17.88 5.46
N HIS A 278 -15.08 -18.45 5.17
CA HIS A 278 -14.84 -19.87 5.40
C HIS A 278 -14.85 -20.24 6.88
N VAL A 279 -14.29 -19.40 7.75
CA VAL A 279 -14.29 -19.59 9.19
C VAL A 279 -15.69 -19.47 9.80
N GLU A 280 -16.51 -18.54 9.32
CA GLU A 280 -17.88 -18.34 9.82
C GLU A 280 -18.84 -19.45 9.41
N LYS A 281 -18.59 -20.10 8.26
CA LYS A 281 -19.39 -21.23 7.76
C LYS A 281 -18.99 -22.59 8.35
N ASP A 282 -17.79 -22.71 8.93
CA ASP A 282 -17.28 -23.95 9.53
C ASP A 282 -16.98 -23.79 11.02
N ASP A 283 -17.97 -24.14 11.86
CA ASP A 283 -17.91 -24.04 13.33
C ASP A 283 -16.92 -25.03 13.98
N ARG A 284 -16.24 -25.87 13.17
CA ARG A 284 -15.18 -26.79 13.62
C ARG A 284 -13.78 -26.16 13.62
N SER A 285 -13.64 -24.91 13.21
CA SER A 285 -12.35 -24.21 13.21
C SER A 285 -11.81 -24.00 14.64
N GLU A 286 -10.53 -24.32 14.85
CA GLU A 286 -9.91 -24.16 16.17
C GLU A 286 -9.85 -22.68 16.59
N PRO A 287 -10.04 -22.34 17.88
CA PRO A 287 -9.94 -20.95 18.36
C PRO A 287 -8.60 -20.27 18.02
N SER A 288 -7.49 -21.02 17.98
CA SER A 288 -6.16 -20.54 17.59
C SER A 288 -6.13 -19.97 16.16
N VAL A 289 -6.81 -20.67 15.25
CA VAL A 289 -6.91 -20.37 13.83
C VAL A 289 -7.79 -19.13 13.61
N ARG A 290 -8.93 -19.05 14.30
CA ARG A 290 -9.78 -17.85 14.29
C ARG A 290 -9.07 -16.64 14.87
N GLY A 291 -8.34 -16.82 15.97
CA GLY A 291 -7.53 -15.76 16.57
C GLY A 291 -6.51 -15.18 15.59
N GLY A 292 -5.78 -16.04 14.87
CA GLY A 292 -4.83 -15.62 13.84
C GLY A 292 -5.47 -14.74 12.75
N LEU A 293 -6.63 -15.15 12.24
CA LEU A 293 -7.37 -14.37 11.24
C LEU A 293 -7.82 -13.00 11.76
N TRP A 294 -8.37 -12.94 12.97
CA TRP A 294 -8.79 -11.66 13.58
C TRP A 294 -7.60 -10.72 13.76
N ARG A 295 -6.42 -11.24 14.12
CA ARG A 295 -5.19 -10.45 14.20
C ARG A 295 -4.79 -9.89 12.84
N ASP A 296 -4.83 -10.70 11.79
CA ASP A 296 -4.42 -10.26 10.45
C ASP A 296 -5.39 -9.21 9.89
N LEU A 297 -6.70 -9.35 10.18
CA LEU A 297 -7.70 -8.30 9.94
C LEU A 297 -7.39 -7.02 10.74
N ALA A 298 -7.07 -7.13 12.03
CA ALA A 298 -6.68 -5.96 12.83
C ALA A 298 -5.47 -5.23 12.23
N LEU A 299 -4.48 -5.97 11.72
CA LEU A 299 -3.28 -5.42 11.11
C LEU A 299 -3.54 -4.73 9.77
N VAL A 300 -4.42 -5.29 8.91
CA VAL A 300 -4.79 -4.64 7.64
C VAL A 300 -5.61 -3.37 7.87
N HIS A 301 -6.51 -3.37 8.86
CA HIS A 301 -7.28 -2.18 9.23
C HIS A 301 -6.42 -1.09 9.88
N MET A 302 -5.41 -1.48 10.68
CA MET A 302 -4.43 -0.53 11.20
C MET A 302 -3.65 0.15 10.06
N ARG A 303 -3.21 -0.61 9.04
CA ARG A 303 -2.56 -0.04 7.84
C ARG A 303 -3.49 0.86 7.01
N ALA A 304 -4.79 0.57 6.99
CA ALA A 304 -5.79 1.41 6.34
C ALA A 304 -6.13 2.70 7.12
N GLY A 305 -5.56 2.92 8.31
CA GLY A 305 -5.89 4.06 9.18
C GLY A 305 -7.21 3.90 9.95
N GLU A 306 -7.84 2.73 9.90
CA GLU A 306 -9.14 2.43 10.51
C GLU A 306 -8.95 1.95 11.96
N MET A 307 -8.40 2.84 12.80
CA MET A 307 -7.91 2.52 14.16
C MET A 307 -8.96 1.95 15.12
N GLU A 308 -10.24 2.27 14.92
CA GLU A 308 -11.34 1.73 15.74
C GLU A 308 -11.63 0.26 15.39
N LEU A 309 -11.73 -0.06 14.10
CA LEU A 309 -11.89 -1.44 13.61
C LEU A 309 -10.67 -2.29 13.98
N ALA A 310 -9.46 -1.75 13.81
CA ALA A 310 -8.23 -2.42 14.21
C ALA A 310 -8.26 -2.80 15.70
N SER A 311 -8.70 -1.89 16.58
CA SER A 311 -8.83 -2.13 18.01
C SER A 311 -9.84 -3.25 18.32
N GLN A 312 -11.00 -3.25 17.66
CA GLN A 312 -12.03 -4.27 17.86
C GLN A 312 -11.56 -5.67 17.42
N TYR A 313 -10.95 -5.78 16.24
CA TYR A 313 -10.44 -7.06 15.74
C TYR A 313 -9.26 -7.58 16.58
N SER A 314 -8.39 -6.70 17.08
CA SER A 314 -7.30 -7.08 17.99
C SER A 314 -7.84 -7.66 19.31
N GLN A 315 -8.88 -7.06 19.88
CA GLN A 315 -9.55 -7.58 21.08
C GLN A 315 -10.24 -8.93 20.83
N ARG A 316 -10.89 -9.11 19.66
CA ARG A 316 -11.48 -10.40 19.27
C ARG A 316 -10.41 -11.49 19.12
N SER A 317 -9.26 -11.15 18.54
CA SER A 317 -8.11 -12.07 18.46
C SER A 317 -7.69 -12.55 19.85
N ILE A 318 -7.46 -11.62 20.79
CA ILE A 318 -7.09 -11.94 22.16
C ILE A 318 -8.16 -12.83 22.82
N ALA A 319 -9.45 -12.52 22.63
CA ALA A 319 -10.55 -13.30 23.19
C ALA A 319 -10.62 -14.74 22.66
N GLU A 320 -10.32 -14.97 21.37
CA GLU A 320 -10.23 -16.33 20.81
C GLU A 320 -9.03 -17.10 21.38
N PHE A 321 -7.85 -16.47 21.47
CA PHE A 321 -6.67 -17.11 22.04
C PHE A 321 -6.83 -17.45 23.54
N LEU A 322 -7.61 -16.67 24.29
CA LEU A 322 -7.95 -16.98 25.69
C LEU A 322 -8.82 -18.24 25.85
N LYS A 323 -9.49 -18.72 24.80
CA LYS A 323 -10.28 -19.97 24.82
C LYS A 323 -9.39 -21.21 24.68
N VAL A 324 -8.13 -21.06 24.26
CA VAL A 324 -7.20 -22.18 24.07
C VAL A 324 -6.71 -22.66 25.45
N ARG A 325 -6.89 -23.95 25.75
CA ARG A 325 -6.62 -24.54 27.08
C ARG A 325 -5.14 -24.60 27.49
N THR A 326 -4.21 -24.33 26.58
CA THR A 326 -2.77 -24.32 26.88
C THR A 326 -2.33 -22.98 27.49
N PRO A 327 -1.54 -22.99 28.59
CA PRO A 327 -0.97 -21.77 29.15
C PRO A 327 -0.07 -21.11 28.10
N ALA A 328 -0.33 -19.84 27.78
CA ALA A 328 0.47 -18.99 26.89
C ALA A 328 0.75 -19.56 25.49
N HIS A 329 -0.25 -19.52 24.62
CA HIS A 329 -0.03 -19.74 23.19
C HIS A 329 0.87 -18.61 22.62
N PRO A 330 2.01 -18.89 21.94
CA PRO A 330 2.93 -17.86 21.43
C PRO A 330 2.24 -16.79 20.56
N GLN A 331 1.20 -17.18 19.82
CA GLN A 331 0.42 -16.26 18.98
C GLN A 331 -0.39 -15.22 19.78
N MET A 332 -0.67 -15.49 21.05
CA MET A 332 -1.29 -14.53 21.97
C MET A 332 -0.38 -13.30 22.18
N GLY A 333 0.94 -13.51 22.25
CA GLY A 333 1.92 -12.42 22.33
C GLY A 333 1.88 -11.48 21.14
N TYR A 334 1.69 -11.99 19.91
CA TYR A 334 1.53 -11.12 18.72
C TYR A 334 0.26 -10.28 18.78
N SER A 335 -0.84 -10.82 19.34
CA SER A 335 -2.10 -10.08 19.47
C SER A 335 -2.01 -8.98 20.53
N TYR A 336 -1.36 -9.26 21.67
CA TYR A 336 -1.07 -8.22 22.66
C TYR A 336 -0.10 -7.15 22.15
N ARG A 337 0.92 -7.52 21.36
CA ARG A 337 1.78 -6.55 20.67
C ARG A 337 0.96 -5.60 19.80
N LEU A 338 0.10 -6.15 18.96
CA LEU A 338 -0.73 -5.38 18.06
C LEU A 338 -1.70 -4.45 18.82
N ALA A 339 -2.32 -4.93 19.90
CA ALA A 339 -3.13 -4.09 20.78
C ALA A 339 -2.31 -2.92 21.37
N GLY A 340 -1.07 -3.18 21.82
CA GLY A 340 -0.18 -2.15 22.32
C GLY A 340 0.20 -1.10 21.28
N GLU A 341 0.48 -1.52 20.04
CA GLU A 341 0.76 -0.61 18.92
C GLU A 341 -0.44 0.27 18.56
N ILE A 342 -1.64 -0.32 18.51
CA ILE A 342 -2.90 0.39 18.26
C ILE A 342 -3.17 1.41 19.38
N ASP A 343 -2.97 1.04 20.64
CA ASP A 343 -3.16 1.94 21.78
C ASP A 343 -2.13 3.09 21.78
N ALA A 344 -0.86 2.80 21.45
CA ALA A 344 0.17 3.81 21.33
C ALA A 344 -0.13 4.80 20.20
N ALA A 345 -0.63 4.32 19.05
CA ALA A 345 -1.06 5.17 17.93
C ALA A 345 -2.24 6.08 18.30
N ARG A 346 -3.08 5.66 19.26
CA ARG A 346 -4.20 6.44 19.80
C ARG A 346 -3.82 7.33 20.98
N GLY A 347 -2.54 7.37 21.37
CA GLY A 347 -2.06 8.14 22.51
C GLY A 347 -2.37 7.54 23.89
N ARG A 348 -2.82 6.28 23.96
CA ARG A 348 -3.13 5.56 25.21
C ARG A 348 -1.90 4.81 25.73
N TYR A 349 -0.86 5.55 26.14
CA TYR A 349 0.45 4.98 26.43
C TYR A 349 0.48 3.98 27.60
N ASP A 350 -0.30 4.19 28.67
CA ASP A 350 -0.34 3.24 29.79
C ASP A 350 -0.98 1.90 29.39
N SER A 351 -2.06 1.92 28.60
CA SER A 351 -2.68 0.73 28.03
C SER A 351 -1.75 0.02 27.04
N ALA A 352 -0.96 0.79 26.29
CA ALA A 352 0.05 0.25 25.39
C ALA A 352 1.15 -0.49 26.16
N VAL A 353 1.74 0.12 27.19
CA VAL A 353 2.77 -0.49 28.04
C VAL A 353 2.23 -1.76 28.71
N LEU A 354 1.00 -1.75 29.21
CA LEU A 354 0.37 -2.93 29.79
C LEU A 354 0.24 -4.07 28.76
N SER A 355 -0.20 -3.76 27.54
CA SER A 355 -0.32 -4.74 26.46
C SER A 355 1.04 -5.30 26.04
N PHE A 356 2.08 -4.46 25.92
CA PHE A 356 3.44 -4.94 25.63
C PHE A 356 3.99 -5.83 26.75
N ARG A 357 3.75 -5.51 28.03
CA ARG A 357 4.15 -6.38 29.15
C ARG A 357 3.44 -7.72 29.12
N LYS A 358 2.14 -7.75 28.83
CA LYS A 358 1.39 -9.00 28.60
C LYS A 358 1.94 -9.79 27.42
N ALA A 359 2.39 -9.11 26.37
CA ALA A 359 3.05 -9.77 25.24
C ALA A 359 4.39 -10.39 25.65
N VAL A 360 5.19 -9.71 26.50
CA VAL A 360 6.43 -10.25 27.05
C VAL A 360 6.16 -11.47 27.94
N GLU A 361 5.20 -11.37 28.86
CA GLU A 361 4.80 -12.48 29.74
C GLU A 361 4.36 -13.70 28.93
N ALA A 362 3.56 -13.50 27.89
CA ALA A 362 3.11 -14.57 26.99
C ALA A 362 4.26 -15.23 26.20
N ARG A 363 5.41 -14.56 26.05
CA ARG A 363 6.61 -15.11 25.38
C ARG A 363 7.56 -15.79 26.35
N GLU A 364 7.77 -15.20 27.52
CA GLU A 364 8.69 -15.72 28.55
C GLU A 364 8.17 -17.03 29.19
N THR A 365 6.85 -17.21 29.26
CA THR A 365 6.21 -18.42 29.80
C THR A 365 6.38 -19.68 28.93
N VAL A 366 6.76 -19.55 27.66
CA VAL A 366 6.94 -20.67 26.72
C VAL A 366 8.31 -21.36 26.92
N GLY A 367 9.24 -20.75 27.65
CA GLY A 367 10.48 -21.40 28.14
C GLY A 367 11.54 -21.74 27.08
N ASP A 368 11.20 -21.71 25.79
CA ASP A 368 12.12 -21.97 24.70
C ASP A 368 12.90 -20.70 24.34
N GLY A 369 14.22 -20.78 24.32
CA GLY A 369 15.12 -19.64 24.10
C GLY A 369 14.95 -18.90 22.76
N GLY A 370 14.08 -19.38 21.86
CA GLY A 370 13.83 -18.85 20.52
C GLY A 370 13.03 -17.55 20.44
N TYR A 371 12.55 -16.98 21.56
CA TYR A 371 11.76 -15.74 21.56
C TYR A 371 12.48 -14.53 22.20
N ARG A 372 13.80 -14.61 22.43
CA ARG A 372 14.55 -13.53 23.10
C ARG A 372 14.63 -12.26 22.26
N SER A 373 14.78 -12.36 20.95
CA SER A 373 14.69 -11.24 19.99
C SER A 373 13.32 -10.56 19.99
N ASP A 374 12.23 -11.35 19.95
CA ASP A 374 10.84 -10.86 20.04
C ASP A 374 10.61 -10.08 21.35
N VAL A 375 11.12 -10.59 22.47
CA VAL A 375 11.06 -9.91 23.77
C VAL A 375 11.85 -8.61 23.75
N ALA A 376 13.02 -8.55 23.11
CA ALA A 376 13.78 -7.32 22.96
C ALA A 376 13.00 -6.26 22.17
N VAL A 377 12.34 -6.63 21.06
CA VAL A 377 11.47 -5.72 20.30
C VAL A 377 10.31 -5.22 21.16
N LEU A 378 9.62 -6.11 21.88
CA LEU A 378 8.52 -5.73 22.77
C LEU A 378 8.96 -4.77 23.88
N ARG A 379 10.16 -4.96 24.44
CA ARG A 379 10.74 -4.05 25.43
C ARG A 379 11.05 -2.69 24.81
N THR A 380 11.59 -2.63 23.59
CA THR A 380 11.77 -1.34 22.90
C THR A 380 10.44 -0.63 22.63
N LEU A 381 9.39 -1.34 22.23
CA LEU A 381 8.04 -0.78 22.05
C LEU A 381 7.46 -0.23 23.36
N ALA A 382 7.63 -0.95 24.47
CA ALA A 382 7.26 -0.46 25.80
C ALA A 382 8.08 0.78 26.19
N GLY A 383 9.39 0.78 25.92
CA GLY A 383 10.27 1.91 26.15
C GLY A 383 9.87 3.15 25.35
N GLU A 384 9.49 3.00 24.08
CA GLU A 384 8.97 4.09 23.24
C GLU A 384 7.66 4.67 23.80
N ALA A 385 6.73 3.82 24.24
CA ALA A 385 5.48 4.26 24.86
C ALA A 385 5.73 5.01 26.18
N LEU A 386 6.66 4.52 27.01
CA LEU A 386 7.09 5.18 28.26
C LEU A 386 7.74 6.54 27.99
N LEU A 387 8.59 6.62 26.96
CA LEU A 387 9.23 7.87 26.56
C LEU A 387 8.19 8.92 26.13
N ARG A 388 7.19 8.52 25.34
CA ARG A 388 6.08 9.41 24.95
C ARG A 388 5.16 9.79 26.12
N ALA A 389 5.10 8.96 27.16
CA ALA A 389 4.45 9.28 28.43
C ALA A 389 5.31 10.15 29.37
N GLY A 390 6.54 10.51 28.97
CA GLY A 390 7.47 11.32 29.77
C GLY A 390 8.23 10.56 30.87
N ARG A 391 8.19 9.22 30.87
CA ARG A 391 8.79 8.35 31.89
C ARG A 391 10.18 7.85 31.47
N ASN A 392 11.13 8.78 31.32
CA ASN A 392 12.43 8.53 30.69
C ASN A 392 13.28 7.44 31.40
N GLU A 393 13.30 7.41 32.73
CA GLU A 393 14.09 6.41 33.49
C GLU A 393 13.55 4.98 33.29
N GLU A 394 12.23 4.83 33.21
CA GLU A 394 11.61 3.55 32.92
C GLU A 394 11.84 3.13 31.47
N ALA A 395 11.79 4.07 30.53
CA ALA A 395 12.14 3.81 29.15
C ALA A 395 13.60 3.32 29.02
N GLU A 396 14.55 3.99 29.68
CA GLU A 396 15.97 3.60 29.66
C GLU A 396 16.19 2.17 30.19
N ARG A 397 15.49 1.78 31.27
CA ARG A 397 15.52 0.39 31.76
C ARG A 397 15.02 -0.62 30.72
N GLU A 398 13.96 -0.31 30.00
CA GLU A 398 13.43 -1.22 28.96
C GLU A 398 14.37 -1.31 27.75
N PHE A 399 14.98 -0.20 27.32
CA PHE A 399 15.97 -0.21 26.23
C PHE A 399 17.27 -0.95 26.60
N ASP A 400 17.74 -0.79 27.84
CA ASP A 400 18.91 -1.54 28.33
C ASP A 400 18.62 -3.04 28.42
N ALA A 401 17.42 -3.41 28.89
CA ALA A 401 16.98 -4.80 28.91
C ALA A 401 16.86 -5.38 27.49
N ALA A 402 16.33 -4.61 26.53
CA ALA A 402 16.26 -5.02 25.13
C ALA A 402 17.66 -5.24 24.52
N ARG A 403 18.60 -4.32 24.75
CA ARG A 403 19.98 -4.44 24.28
C ARG A 403 20.68 -5.66 24.87
N ASN A 404 20.54 -5.89 26.17
CA ASN A 404 21.15 -7.04 26.83
C ASN A 404 20.55 -8.36 26.34
N GLY A 405 19.23 -8.41 26.14
CA GLY A 405 18.53 -9.55 25.56
C GLY A 405 19.01 -9.87 24.14
N LEU A 406 19.20 -8.84 23.31
CA LEU A 406 19.72 -8.98 21.95
C LEU A 406 21.17 -9.47 21.93
N MET A 407 22.05 -8.89 22.76
CA MET A 407 23.48 -9.28 22.83
C MET A 407 23.67 -10.72 23.35
N ALA A 408 22.74 -11.21 24.18
CA ALA A 408 22.75 -12.57 24.69
C ALA A 408 22.13 -13.60 23.72
N ASP A 409 21.55 -13.16 22.61
CA ASP A 409 20.86 -14.01 21.64
C ASP A 409 21.68 -14.15 20.34
N ALA A 410 22.53 -15.18 20.31
CA ALA A 410 23.29 -15.54 19.11
C ALA A 410 22.41 -16.02 17.95
N ALA A 411 21.16 -16.41 18.21
CA ALA A 411 20.23 -16.95 17.21
C ALA A 411 19.34 -15.88 16.56
N ALA A 412 19.33 -14.64 17.07
CA ALA A 412 18.58 -13.54 16.45
C ALA A 412 18.93 -13.40 14.94
N GLY A 413 17.96 -13.05 14.10
CA GLY A 413 18.22 -12.81 12.68
C GLY A 413 18.79 -11.42 12.39
N PRO A 414 19.28 -11.18 11.16
CA PRO A 414 19.72 -9.86 10.70
C PRO A 414 18.68 -8.74 10.87
N SER A 415 17.42 -9.01 10.52
CA SER A 415 16.33 -8.03 10.53
C SER A 415 15.90 -7.65 11.94
N GLU A 416 15.81 -8.62 12.84
CA GLU A 416 15.44 -8.41 14.25
C GLU A 416 16.54 -7.63 14.98
N ARG A 417 17.81 -7.98 14.73
CA ARG A 417 18.94 -7.18 15.22
C ARG A 417 18.87 -5.74 14.74
N ALA A 418 18.63 -5.55 13.45
CA ALA A 418 18.53 -4.22 12.88
C ALA A 418 17.36 -3.41 13.47
N GLU A 419 16.20 -4.04 13.69
CA GLU A 419 15.03 -3.35 14.25
C GLU A 419 15.32 -2.85 15.67
N VAL A 420 15.83 -3.72 16.54
CA VAL A 420 16.16 -3.34 17.93
C VAL A 420 17.23 -2.23 17.94
N LEU A 421 18.27 -2.35 17.12
CA LEU A 421 19.33 -1.34 17.01
C LEU A 421 18.79 0.00 16.48
N TYR A 422 17.91 -0.02 15.47
CA TYR A 422 17.25 1.17 14.98
C TYR A 422 16.42 1.86 16.07
N ARG A 423 15.63 1.10 16.84
CA ARG A 423 14.81 1.64 17.94
C ARG A 423 15.65 2.19 19.09
N ILE A 424 16.78 1.56 19.41
CA ILE A 424 17.79 2.11 20.33
C ILE A 424 18.34 3.44 19.79
N GLY A 425 18.58 3.52 18.48
CA GLY A 425 18.95 4.77 17.81
C GLY A 425 17.91 5.87 17.97
N GLU A 426 16.63 5.55 17.80
CA GLU A 426 15.51 6.49 18.00
C GLU A 426 15.40 6.95 19.45
N PHE A 427 15.61 6.05 20.42
CA PHE A 427 15.70 6.40 21.85
C PHE A 427 16.82 7.40 22.13
N HIS A 428 18.04 7.10 21.68
CA HIS A 428 19.17 8.01 21.86
C HIS A 428 18.95 9.35 21.16
N ARG A 429 18.34 9.34 19.96
CA ARG A 429 17.98 10.55 19.22
C ARG A 429 17.00 11.40 20.02
N ALA A 430 15.96 10.80 20.60
CA ALA A 430 14.97 11.51 21.39
C ALA A 430 15.54 12.12 22.68
N LEU A 431 16.58 11.52 23.25
CA LEU A 431 17.35 12.09 24.38
C LEU A 431 18.44 13.08 23.95
N GLY A 432 18.59 13.39 22.65
CA GLY A 432 19.63 14.29 22.13
C GLY A 432 21.05 13.68 22.08
N ARG A 433 21.20 12.39 22.35
CA ARG A 433 22.47 11.64 22.36
C ARG A 433 22.90 11.28 20.93
N THR A 434 23.32 12.29 20.17
CA THR A 434 23.53 12.21 18.70
C THR A 434 24.52 11.13 18.26
N ASP A 435 25.68 11.00 18.92
CA ASP A 435 26.70 10.04 18.52
C ASP A 435 26.26 8.59 18.79
N SER A 436 25.64 8.33 19.94
CA SER A 436 25.06 7.02 20.26
C SER A 436 23.96 6.63 19.27
N ALA A 437 23.14 7.59 18.85
CA ALA A 437 22.10 7.35 17.84
C ALA A 437 22.71 7.02 16.46
N LEU A 438 23.75 7.76 16.03
CA LEU A 438 24.46 7.48 14.78
C LEU A 438 25.07 6.08 14.75
N THR A 439 25.75 5.69 15.83
CA THR A 439 26.33 4.34 15.96
C THR A 439 25.25 3.26 15.89
N ALA A 440 24.12 3.47 16.57
CA ALA A 440 23.03 2.51 16.58
C ALA A 440 22.40 2.33 15.18
N TYR A 441 22.15 3.42 14.44
CA TYR A 441 21.69 3.32 13.05
C TYR A 441 22.73 2.67 12.12
N HIS A 442 24.02 2.94 12.34
CA HIS A 442 25.10 2.33 11.57
C HIS A 442 25.14 0.81 11.77
N HIS A 443 25.10 0.35 13.02
CA HIS A 443 25.01 -1.07 13.32
C HIS A 443 23.73 -1.71 12.78
N ALA A 444 22.60 -0.98 12.74
CA ALA A 444 21.37 -1.48 12.13
C ALA A 444 21.54 -1.72 10.61
N MET A 445 22.19 -0.82 9.89
CA MET A 445 22.51 -1.01 8.46
C MET A 445 23.44 -2.21 8.25
N GLN A 446 24.47 -2.36 9.08
CA GLN A 446 25.42 -3.48 9.00
C GLN A 446 24.77 -4.82 9.32
N ALA A 447 23.84 -4.84 10.29
CA ALA A 447 23.04 -6.02 10.60
C ALA A 447 22.24 -6.47 9.38
N LEU A 448 21.53 -5.56 8.69
CA LEU A 448 20.78 -5.87 7.47
C LEU A 448 21.69 -6.37 6.33
N LEU A 449 22.89 -5.81 6.20
CA LEU A 449 23.90 -6.24 5.21
C LEU A 449 24.64 -7.52 5.60
N ARG A 450 24.45 -8.02 6.83
CA ARG A 450 25.12 -9.20 7.38
C ARG A 450 26.65 -9.06 7.39
N ILE A 451 27.14 -7.84 7.61
CA ILE A 451 28.57 -7.54 7.74
C ILE A 451 28.94 -7.29 9.20
N SER A 452 30.22 -7.46 9.52
CA SER A 452 30.73 -7.22 10.87
C SER A 452 30.53 -5.76 11.28
N PRO A 453 30.09 -5.48 12.52
CA PRO A 453 29.94 -4.12 13.00
C PRO A 453 31.26 -3.34 12.97
N ASP A 454 31.21 -2.10 12.54
CA ASP A 454 32.31 -1.14 12.63
C ASP A 454 31.80 0.18 13.20
N THR A 455 32.72 1.06 13.59
CA THR A 455 32.39 2.33 14.23
C THR A 455 32.61 3.55 13.34
N ASP A 456 32.93 3.36 12.04
CA ASP A 456 33.07 4.47 11.11
C ASP A 456 31.69 4.94 10.61
N VAL A 457 31.01 5.66 11.50
CA VAL A 457 29.67 6.23 11.26
C VAL A 457 29.68 7.32 10.16
N MET A 458 30.84 7.72 9.64
CA MET A 458 30.95 8.72 8.56
C MET A 458 30.84 8.07 7.18
N THR A 459 31.31 6.83 7.03
CA THR A 459 31.25 6.10 5.75
C THR A 459 29.95 5.31 5.65
N LEU A 460 29.25 5.38 4.51
CA LEU A 460 28.07 4.55 4.28
C LEU A 460 28.55 3.13 3.94
N PRO A 461 28.01 2.07 4.57
CA PRO A 461 28.34 0.71 4.19
C PRO A 461 28.08 0.41 2.70
N GLU A 462 28.93 -0.40 2.08
CA GLU A 462 28.71 -0.82 0.69
C GLU A 462 27.50 -1.77 0.58
N GLY A 463 26.78 -1.71 -0.55
CA GLY A 463 25.65 -2.60 -0.83
C GLY A 463 24.29 -2.18 -0.21
N VAL A 464 24.22 -1.08 0.53
CA VAL A 464 22.98 -0.58 1.18
C VAL A 464 21.79 -0.51 0.20
N VAL A 465 21.99 0.05 -1.00
CA VAL A 465 20.92 0.22 -2.01
C VAL A 465 20.43 -1.14 -2.56
N SER A 466 21.22 -2.20 -2.43
CA SER A 466 20.85 -3.56 -2.89
C SER A 466 19.88 -4.28 -1.94
N VAL A 467 19.58 -3.69 -0.77
CA VAL A 467 18.63 -4.25 0.22
C VAL A 467 17.51 -3.23 0.46
N PRO A 468 16.58 -3.04 -0.51
CA PRO A 468 15.53 -2.03 -0.45
C PRO A 468 14.40 -2.41 0.52
N THR A 469 14.69 -2.32 1.81
CA THR A 469 13.70 -2.53 2.88
C THR A 469 13.30 -1.19 3.52
N PRO A 470 12.07 -1.05 4.04
CA PRO A 470 11.66 0.15 4.77
C PRO A 470 12.58 0.47 5.96
N LEU A 471 13.06 -0.55 6.68
CA LEU A 471 13.98 -0.37 7.81
C LEU A 471 15.36 0.14 7.37
N MET A 472 15.89 -0.33 6.23
CA MET A 472 17.12 0.22 5.65
C MET A 472 16.95 1.70 5.30
N LEU A 473 15.85 2.05 4.61
CA LEU A 473 15.53 3.44 4.27
C LEU A 473 15.45 4.33 5.52
N GLN A 474 14.82 3.85 6.59
CA GLN A 474 14.72 4.56 7.86
C GLN A 474 16.10 4.76 8.52
N ALA A 475 16.91 3.71 8.65
CA ALA A 475 18.25 3.83 9.24
C ALA A 475 19.17 4.79 8.46
N VAL A 476 19.15 4.71 7.13
CA VAL A 476 19.94 5.59 6.26
C VAL A 476 19.47 7.05 6.36
N SER A 477 18.15 7.30 6.28
CA SER A 477 17.60 8.66 6.33
C SER A 477 17.78 9.32 7.71
N ARG A 478 17.64 8.58 8.81
CA ARG A 478 17.87 9.07 10.17
C ARG A 478 19.34 9.39 10.41
N SER A 479 20.25 8.53 9.98
CA SER A 479 21.69 8.81 10.08
C SER A 479 22.11 10.00 9.22
N ALA A 480 21.57 10.16 8.00
CA ALA A 480 21.77 11.33 7.16
C ALA A 480 21.35 12.63 7.86
N SER A 481 20.19 12.62 8.52
CA SER A 481 19.66 13.77 9.26
C SER A 481 20.55 14.19 10.42
N LEU A 482 21.06 13.21 11.19
CA LEU A 482 21.97 13.47 12.31
C LEU A 482 23.33 14.00 11.85
N LEU A 483 23.89 13.47 10.75
CA LEU A 483 25.12 14.00 10.17
C LEU A 483 24.93 15.42 9.63
N ALA A 484 23.82 15.71 8.96
CA ALA A 484 23.49 17.05 8.50
C ALA A 484 23.32 18.06 9.65
N ALA A 485 22.86 17.60 10.83
CA ALA A 485 22.72 18.42 12.02
C ALA A 485 24.07 18.82 12.66
N LYS A 486 25.17 18.08 12.42
CA LYS A 486 26.52 18.42 12.90
C LYS A 486 27.11 19.69 12.25
N ARG A 487 26.60 20.10 11.08
CA ARG A 487 26.98 21.33 10.35
C ARG A 487 28.47 21.49 10.01
N THR A 488 29.27 20.43 10.10
CA THR A 488 30.65 20.42 9.57
C THR A 488 30.62 19.99 8.10
N VAL A 489 31.54 20.52 7.27
CA VAL A 489 31.59 20.16 5.84
C VAL A 489 31.73 18.63 5.64
N PRO A 490 32.62 17.90 6.37
CA PRO A 490 32.71 16.45 6.23
C PRO A 490 31.40 15.72 6.58
N ALA A 491 30.72 16.13 7.67
CA ALA A 491 29.45 15.51 8.06
C ALA A 491 28.32 15.80 7.07
N MET A 492 28.25 17.03 6.53
CA MET A 492 27.25 17.37 5.50
C MET A 492 27.51 16.65 4.17
N LEU A 493 28.77 16.38 3.81
CA LEU A 493 29.11 15.55 2.65
C LEU A 493 28.73 14.08 2.89
N ALA A 494 29.04 13.52 4.06
CA ALA A 494 28.62 12.17 4.44
C ALA A 494 27.09 12.04 4.50
N ALA A 495 26.39 13.08 4.97
CA ALA A 495 24.94 13.17 4.91
C ALA A 495 24.43 13.17 3.47
N ALA A 496 25.07 13.92 2.56
CA ALA A 496 24.67 13.97 1.15
C ALA A 496 24.73 12.60 0.48
N VAL A 497 25.78 11.81 0.73
CA VAL A 497 25.89 10.42 0.23
C VAL A 497 24.75 9.54 0.76
N ARG A 498 24.41 9.67 2.05
CA ARG A 498 23.30 8.90 2.65
C ARG A 498 21.94 9.33 2.12
N TYR A 499 21.73 10.63 1.90
CA TYR A 499 20.51 11.11 1.26
C TYR A 499 20.36 10.57 -0.16
N ASP A 500 21.43 10.49 -0.95
CA ASP A 500 21.39 9.87 -2.28
C ASP A 500 20.95 8.40 -2.18
N ALA A 501 21.58 7.62 -1.31
CA ALA A 501 21.20 6.22 -1.07
C ALA A 501 19.75 6.08 -0.59
N ALA A 502 19.28 6.96 0.30
CA ALA A 502 17.90 6.97 0.77
C ALA A 502 16.90 7.26 -0.35
N MET A 503 17.20 8.21 -1.25
CA MET A 503 16.34 8.50 -2.41
C MET A 503 16.29 7.31 -3.38
N ASP A 504 17.40 6.60 -3.57
CA ASP A 504 17.45 5.44 -4.46
C ASP A 504 16.73 4.22 -3.86
N LEU A 505 16.82 4.02 -2.54
CA LEU A 505 16.02 3.05 -1.78
C LEU A 505 14.52 3.37 -1.88
N ALA A 506 14.14 4.64 -1.73
CA ALA A 506 12.75 5.10 -1.87
C ALA A 506 12.21 4.82 -3.29
N ASP A 507 13.02 5.05 -4.32
CA ASP A 507 12.70 4.72 -5.70
C ASP A 507 12.54 3.21 -5.92
N ALA A 508 13.40 2.39 -5.32
CA ALA A 508 13.30 0.93 -5.40
C ALA A 508 12.02 0.41 -4.72
N LEU A 509 11.72 0.90 -3.50
CA LEU A 509 10.50 0.58 -2.75
C LEU A 509 9.23 1.04 -3.48
N ARG A 510 9.25 2.21 -4.12
CA ARG A 510 8.10 2.70 -4.90
C ARG A 510 7.81 1.81 -6.10
N ARG A 511 8.85 1.31 -6.77
CA ARG A 511 8.71 0.43 -7.94
C ARG A 511 8.20 -0.96 -7.58
N SER A 512 8.42 -1.45 -6.36
CA SER A 512 7.89 -2.75 -5.93
C SER A 512 6.40 -2.71 -5.57
N TYR A 513 5.78 -1.52 -5.44
CA TYR A 513 4.35 -1.40 -5.17
C TYR A 513 3.52 -1.38 -6.46
N ALA A 514 2.56 -2.31 -6.57
CA ALA A 514 1.66 -2.40 -7.72
C ALA A 514 0.53 -1.35 -7.68
N ALA A 515 -0.05 -1.10 -6.50
CA ALA A 515 -1.18 -0.20 -6.33
C ALA A 515 -0.75 1.26 -6.10
N GLU A 516 -1.44 2.20 -6.75
CA GLU A 516 -1.16 3.64 -6.65
C GLU A 516 -1.37 4.20 -5.23
N GLY A 517 -2.37 3.70 -4.50
CA GLY A 517 -2.58 4.08 -3.10
C GLY A 517 -1.36 3.79 -2.22
N SER A 518 -0.70 2.66 -2.43
CA SER A 518 0.51 2.27 -1.70
C SER A 518 1.71 3.14 -2.07
N LYS A 519 1.84 3.51 -3.34
CA LYS A 519 2.84 4.48 -3.80
C LYS A 519 2.61 5.86 -3.18
N LEU A 520 1.36 6.32 -3.09
CA LEU A 520 1.00 7.61 -2.48
C LEU A 520 1.29 7.65 -0.98
N LEU A 521 1.01 6.57 -0.26
CA LEU A 521 1.37 6.46 1.17
C LEU A 521 2.89 6.58 1.36
N LEU A 522 3.66 5.87 0.52
CA LEU A 522 5.12 5.99 0.54
C LEU A 522 5.59 7.40 0.18
N ALA A 523 4.99 8.04 -0.83
CA ALA A 523 5.37 9.38 -1.28
C ALA A 523 5.35 10.41 -0.13
N GLY A 524 4.31 10.37 0.71
CA GLY A 524 4.21 11.23 1.89
C GLY A 524 5.33 10.98 2.91
N GLU A 525 5.71 9.72 3.12
CA GLU A 525 6.79 9.35 4.04
C GLU A 525 8.18 9.75 3.52
N VAL A 526 8.42 9.61 2.21
CA VAL A 526 9.73 9.85 1.60
C VAL A 526 9.98 11.31 1.23
N ASN A 527 8.95 12.15 1.09
CA ASN A 527 9.12 13.58 0.77
C ASN A 527 10.06 14.30 1.77
N GLY A 528 10.01 13.92 3.06
CA GLY A 528 10.91 14.44 4.08
C GLY A 528 12.40 14.23 3.77
N ILE A 529 12.75 13.16 3.04
CA ILE A 529 14.12 12.84 2.64
C ILE A 529 14.61 13.84 1.59
N PHE A 530 13.79 14.12 0.56
CA PHE A 530 14.14 15.06 -0.51
C PHE A 530 14.32 16.49 0.02
N THR A 531 13.38 16.97 0.84
CA THR A 531 13.46 18.33 1.38
C THR A 531 14.66 18.50 2.33
N ALA A 532 14.97 17.48 3.15
CA ALA A 532 16.14 17.48 4.04
C ALA A 532 17.46 17.43 3.26
N ALA A 533 17.51 16.63 2.19
CA ALA A 533 18.66 16.53 1.30
C ALA A 533 18.92 17.85 0.57
N SER A 534 17.87 18.49 0.05
CA SER A 534 17.93 19.81 -0.58
C SER A 534 18.43 20.87 0.42
N ARG A 535 17.89 20.88 1.64
CA ARG A 535 18.32 21.80 2.70
C ARG A 535 19.79 21.60 3.06
N ASN A 536 20.26 20.35 3.16
CA ASN A 536 21.67 20.02 3.41
C ASN A 536 22.57 20.54 2.28
N ALA A 537 22.15 20.39 1.02
CA ALA A 537 22.87 20.93 -0.13
C ALA A 537 22.94 22.47 -0.12
N LEU A 538 21.88 23.17 0.29
CA LEU A 538 21.92 24.63 0.50
C LEU A 538 22.87 25.05 1.63
N ARG A 539 22.96 24.26 2.72
CA ARG A 539 23.95 24.51 3.78
C ARG A 539 25.37 24.35 3.25
N LEU A 540 25.64 23.29 2.50
CA LEU A 540 26.93 23.10 1.82
C LEU A 540 27.25 24.27 0.88
N ALA A 541 26.28 24.74 0.10
CA ALA A 541 26.46 25.90 -0.77
C ALA A 541 26.85 27.16 0.02
N ALA A 542 26.17 27.43 1.14
CA ALA A 542 26.45 28.58 1.99
C ALA A 542 27.83 28.47 2.67
N THR A 543 28.23 27.27 3.13
CA THR A 543 29.51 27.07 3.81
C THR A 543 30.70 27.04 2.86
N THR A 544 30.57 26.45 1.67
CA THR A 544 31.70 26.29 0.74
C THR A 544 31.73 27.32 -0.40
N GLY A 545 30.66 28.09 -0.60
CA GLY A 545 30.53 29.05 -1.70
C GLY A 545 30.44 28.43 -3.11
N ARG A 546 30.23 27.12 -3.24
CA ARG A 546 30.27 26.41 -4.54
C ARG A 546 28.88 26.35 -5.17
N ALA A 547 28.73 26.91 -6.37
CA ALA A 547 27.45 26.99 -7.10
C ALA A 547 26.78 25.61 -7.33
N ARG A 548 27.58 24.56 -7.62
CA ARG A 548 27.10 23.18 -7.83
C ARG A 548 26.20 22.63 -6.72
N TYR A 549 26.37 23.09 -5.48
CA TYR A 549 25.53 22.63 -4.36
C TYR A 549 24.15 23.31 -4.37
N ARG A 550 24.03 24.53 -4.91
CA ARG A 550 22.71 25.17 -5.14
C ARG A 550 21.96 24.48 -6.27
N GLU A 551 22.64 24.19 -7.37
CA GLU A 551 22.08 23.42 -8.49
C GLU A 551 21.60 22.05 -8.01
N ARG A 552 22.43 21.34 -7.25
CA ARG A 552 22.05 20.07 -6.63
C ARG A 552 20.86 20.21 -5.69
N ALA A 553 20.79 21.27 -4.87
CA ALA A 553 19.66 21.48 -3.97
C ALA A 553 18.34 21.64 -4.74
N PHE A 554 18.36 22.41 -5.82
CA PHE A 554 17.20 22.60 -6.70
C PHE A 554 16.77 21.27 -7.35
N LEU A 555 17.71 20.55 -7.97
CA LEU A 555 17.40 19.27 -8.63
C LEU A 555 16.86 18.21 -7.64
N ILE A 556 17.34 18.20 -6.39
CA ILE A 556 16.83 17.30 -5.35
C ILE A 556 15.42 17.72 -4.90
N ALA A 557 15.17 19.01 -4.70
CA ALA A 557 13.86 19.51 -4.33
C ALA A 557 12.82 19.15 -5.40
N ASP A 558 13.16 19.42 -6.65
CA ASP A 558 12.30 19.12 -7.80
C ASP A 558 12.13 17.60 -8.02
N ARG A 559 13.17 16.79 -7.80
CA ARG A 559 13.06 15.31 -7.80
C ARG A 559 12.09 14.81 -6.73
N GLY A 560 11.90 15.54 -5.64
CA GLY A 560 10.91 15.20 -4.62
C GLY A 560 9.47 15.44 -5.05
N LYS A 561 9.24 16.14 -6.18
CA LYS A 561 7.93 16.62 -6.60
C LYS A 561 7.31 15.78 -7.71
N ALA A 562 6.01 15.51 -7.55
CA ALA A 562 5.12 14.93 -8.54
C ALA A 562 5.68 13.65 -9.18
N ASN A 563 6.37 12.81 -8.39
CA ASN A 563 7.05 11.61 -8.88
C ASN A 563 6.07 10.59 -9.45
N ILE A 564 4.93 10.40 -8.78
CA ILE A 564 3.89 9.48 -9.26
C ILE A 564 3.24 10.07 -10.51
N LEU A 565 2.96 11.38 -10.53
CA LEU A 565 2.44 12.03 -11.74
C LEU A 565 3.41 11.89 -12.92
N ALA A 566 4.71 12.10 -12.68
CA ALA A 566 5.74 11.99 -13.70
C ALA A 566 5.91 10.57 -14.23
N GLU A 567 5.91 9.57 -13.34
CA GLU A 567 5.84 8.17 -13.73
C GLU A 567 4.64 7.94 -14.65
N ARG A 568 3.44 8.31 -14.20
CA ARG A 568 2.20 8.12 -14.96
C ARG A 568 2.15 8.86 -16.29
N LEU A 569 2.67 10.08 -16.38
CA LEU A 569 2.77 10.83 -17.64
C LEU A 569 3.75 10.17 -18.61
N ALA A 570 4.86 9.62 -18.10
CA ALA A 570 5.77 8.81 -18.91
C ALA A 570 5.06 7.54 -19.43
N GLU A 571 4.19 6.93 -18.63
CA GLU A 571 3.33 5.82 -19.08
C GLU A 571 2.34 6.23 -20.17
N ALA A 572 1.65 7.36 -20.00
CA ALA A 572 0.70 7.87 -20.98
C ALA A 572 1.38 8.23 -22.31
N GLY A 573 2.55 8.88 -22.26
CA GLY A 573 3.36 9.20 -23.44
C GLY A 573 3.91 7.97 -24.16
N ALA A 574 4.27 6.91 -23.41
CA ALA A 574 4.75 5.65 -23.98
C ALA A 574 3.66 4.91 -24.79
N ARG A 575 2.36 5.23 -24.61
CA ARG A 575 1.25 4.63 -25.38
C ARG A 575 1.34 4.88 -26.88
N HIS A 576 1.99 5.97 -27.29
CA HIS A 576 2.18 6.34 -28.69
C HIS A 576 3.43 5.70 -29.32
N PHE A 577 4.14 4.84 -28.58
CA PHE A 577 5.34 4.17 -29.07
C PHE A 577 4.99 2.98 -29.97
N ALA A 578 5.56 2.97 -31.18
CA ALA A 578 5.33 1.93 -32.18
C ALA A 578 5.81 0.55 -31.68
N GLY A 579 4.87 -0.31 -31.25
CA GLY A 579 5.17 -1.71 -30.94
C GLY A 579 4.17 -2.43 -30.04
N VAL A 580 3.43 -1.73 -29.18
CA VAL A 580 2.41 -2.36 -28.30
C VAL A 580 1.06 -2.46 -29.05
N PRO A 581 0.42 -3.64 -29.11
CA PRO A 581 -0.89 -3.81 -29.72
C PRO A 581 -2.01 -3.01 -29.01
N ASP A 582 -2.88 -2.35 -29.78
CA ASP A 582 -3.99 -1.51 -29.29
C ASP A 582 -4.96 -2.30 -28.39
N ASP A 583 -5.14 -3.60 -28.63
CA ASP A 583 -5.99 -4.48 -27.83
C ASP A 583 -5.49 -4.60 -26.38
N LEU A 584 -4.18 -4.58 -26.15
CA LEU A 584 -3.61 -4.63 -24.80
C LEU A 584 -3.81 -3.31 -24.05
N ILE A 585 -3.70 -2.18 -24.75
CA ILE A 585 -3.94 -0.86 -24.18
C ILE A 585 -5.43 -0.73 -23.81
N GLU A 586 -6.35 -1.14 -24.69
CA GLU A 586 -7.79 -1.12 -24.40
C GLU A 586 -8.19 -2.11 -23.31
N GLN A 587 -7.51 -3.26 -23.21
CA GLN A 587 -7.70 -4.21 -22.12
C GLN A 587 -7.28 -3.62 -20.77
N GLU A 588 -6.14 -2.91 -20.71
CA GLU A 588 -5.71 -2.20 -19.49
C GLU A 588 -6.74 -1.15 -19.06
N LYS A 589 -7.21 -0.31 -20.00
CA LYS A 589 -8.24 0.70 -19.74
C LYS A 589 -9.55 0.10 -19.27
N ARG A 590 -9.95 -1.06 -19.82
CA ARG A 590 -11.17 -1.77 -19.38
C ARG A 590 -11.07 -2.20 -17.92
N TYR A 591 -9.96 -2.81 -17.53
CA TYR A 591 -9.75 -3.24 -16.13
C TYR A 591 -9.78 -2.07 -15.16
N GLN A 592 -9.14 -0.95 -15.52
CA GLN A 592 -9.16 0.27 -14.72
C GLN A 592 -10.58 0.83 -14.54
N ARG A 593 -11.36 0.91 -15.63
CA ARG A 593 -12.76 1.39 -15.59
C ARG A 593 -13.65 0.50 -14.72
N GLU A 594 -13.58 -0.81 -14.89
CA GLU A 594 -14.39 -1.76 -14.10
C GLU A 594 -14.02 -1.72 -12.61
N ALA A 595 -12.72 -1.66 -12.29
CA ALA A 595 -12.25 -1.58 -10.91
C ALA A 595 -12.71 -0.27 -10.24
N ALA A 596 -12.58 0.86 -10.95
CA ALA A 596 -13.02 2.16 -10.48
C ALA A 596 -14.52 2.18 -10.14
N ALA A 597 -15.37 1.61 -11.00
CA ALA A 597 -16.81 1.52 -10.80
C ALA A 597 -17.19 0.70 -9.55
N ILE A 598 -16.53 -0.43 -9.32
CA ILE A 598 -16.79 -1.28 -8.16
C ILE A 598 -16.40 -0.57 -6.86
N GLU A 599 -15.24 0.04 -6.83
CA GLU A 599 -14.77 0.78 -5.66
C GLU A 599 -15.66 1.99 -5.32
N ILE A 600 -16.18 2.71 -6.33
CA ILE A 600 -17.19 3.77 -6.13
C ILE A 600 -18.40 3.19 -5.40
N ARG A 601 -18.92 2.06 -5.88
CA ARG A 601 -20.08 1.40 -5.28
C ARG A 601 -19.82 0.92 -3.84
N LEU A 602 -18.62 0.44 -3.55
CA LEU A 602 -18.21 -0.02 -2.21
C LEU A 602 -18.09 1.12 -1.20
N HIS A 603 -17.64 2.30 -1.63
CA HIS A 603 -17.27 3.40 -0.73
C HIS A 603 -18.24 4.59 -0.69
N THR A 604 -19.20 4.65 -1.60
CA THR A 604 -20.27 5.65 -1.57
C THR A 604 -21.49 5.18 -0.76
N GLY A 605 -22.52 6.02 -0.67
CA GLY A 605 -23.74 5.71 0.11
C GLY A 605 -24.53 4.51 -0.36
N GLU A 606 -24.35 4.09 -1.61
CA GLU A 606 -24.88 2.82 -2.13
C GLU A 606 -24.26 1.64 -1.38
N GLY A 607 -22.99 1.77 -0.98
CA GLY A 607 -22.25 0.80 -0.17
C GLY A 607 -22.80 0.58 1.24
N ARG A 608 -23.53 1.56 1.81
CA ARG A 608 -24.12 1.47 3.16
C ARG A 608 -25.40 0.62 3.21
N GLY A 609 -26.06 0.43 2.06
CA GLY A 609 -27.23 -0.44 1.91
C GLY A 609 -26.90 -1.87 1.47
N LEU A 610 -25.63 -2.13 1.12
CA LEU A 610 -25.19 -3.47 0.72
C LEU A 610 -25.25 -4.42 1.91
N SER A 611 -25.90 -5.57 1.70
CA SER A 611 -25.75 -6.73 2.56
C SER A 611 -24.28 -7.19 2.55
N GLU A 612 -23.88 -7.92 3.60
CA GLU A 612 -22.54 -8.48 3.70
C GLU A 612 -22.20 -9.40 2.53
N GLY A 613 -23.20 -10.11 1.98
CA GLY A 613 -23.06 -10.93 0.77
C GLY A 613 -22.82 -10.11 -0.51
N GLU A 614 -23.50 -8.98 -0.69
CA GLU A 614 -23.27 -8.11 -1.86
C GLU A 614 -21.92 -7.41 -1.80
N ARG A 615 -21.52 -6.95 -0.61
CA ARG A 615 -20.19 -6.37 -0.40
C ARG A 615 -19.08 -7.39 -0.70
N ARG A 616 -19.29 -8.65 -0.30
CA ARG A 616 -18.38 -9.75 -0.63
C ARG A 616 -18.28 -9.99 -2.13
N SER A 617 -19.41 -10.08 -2.83
CA SER A 617 -19.43 -10.26 -4.29
C SER A 617 -18.72 -9.15 -5.06
N LEU A 618 -18.87 -7.90 -4.63
CA LEU A 618 -18.15 -6.76 -5.24
C LEU A 618 -16.65 -6.82 -4.97
N ASN A 619 -16.25 -7.13 -3.73
CA ASN A 619 -14.84 -7.35 -3.39
C ASN A 619 -14.22 -8.50 -4.20
N ASP A 620 -14.98 -9.58 -4.44
CA ASP A 620 -14.54 -10.71 -5.25
C ASP A 620 -14.26 -10.31 -6.70
N ARG A 621 -15.15 -9.51 -7.28
CA ARG A 621 -14.97 -9.02 -8.65
C ARG A 621 -13.80 -8.03 -8.74
N LEU A 622 -13.66 -7.14 -7.77
CA LEU A 622 -12.54 -6.19 -7.70
C LEU A 622 -11.19 -6.92 -7.66
N PHE A 623 -11.12 -7.99 -6.88
CA PHE A 623 -9.94 -8.83 -6.80
C PHE A 623 -9.56 -9.48 -8.14
N VAL A 624 -10.54 -10.04 -8.86
CA VAL A 624 -10.30 -10.62 -10.20
C VAL A 624 -9.73 -9.58 -11.16
N LEU A 625 -10.27 -8.35 -11.14
CA LEU A 625 -9.80 -7.28 -12.02
C LEU A 625 -8.37 -6.85 -11.71
N HIS A 626 -8.00 -6.73 -10.44
CA HIS A 626 -6.62 -6.43 -10.06
C HIS A 626 -5.64 -7.53 -10.49
N GLU A 627 -6.06 -8.79 -10.39
CA GLU A 627 -5.25 -9.92 -10.86
C GLU A 627 -4.99 -9.85 -12.38
N GLU A 628 -6.04 -9.60 -13.16
CA GLU A 628 -5.92 -9.50 -14.60
C GLU A 628 -5.06 -8.29 -15.03
N GLN A 629 -5.19 -7.16 -14.33
CA GLN A 629 -4.38 -5.97 -14.56
C GLN A 629 -2.89 -6.23 -14.29
N GLN A 630 -2.57 -6.95 -13.22
CA GLN A 630 -1.18 -7.27 -12.88
C GLN A 630 -0.55 -8.21 -13.90
N ARG A 631 -1.27 -9.27 -14.31
CA ARG A 631 -0.81 -10.18 -15.37
C ARG A 631 -0.53 -9.46 -16.69
N LEU A 632 -1.38 -8.49 -17.04
CA LEU A 632 -1.18 -7.66 -18.22
C LEU A 632 0.08 -6.79 -18.09
N THR A 633 0.31 -6.19 -16.92
CA THR A 633 1.50 -5.37 -16.65
C THR A 633 2.80 -6.19 -16.79
N GLU A 634 2.82 -7.40 -16.24
CA GLU A 634 3.97 -8.32 -16.35
C GLU A 634 4.23 -8.76 -17.79
N ARG A 635 3.17 -9.05 -18.54
CA ARG A 635 3.25 -9.36 -19.97
C ARG A 635 3.83 -8.19 -20.76
N LEU A 636 3.36 -6.97 -20.50
CA LEU A 636 3.88 -5.75 -21.13
C LEU A 636 5.38 -5.54 -20.83
N HIS A 637 5.82 -5.82 -19.59
CA HIS A 637 7.23 -5.72 -19.21
C HIS A 637 8.12 -6.72 -19.95
N ARG A 638 7.65 -7.96 -20.10
CA ARG A 638 8.40 -9.06 -20.74
C ARG A 638 8.48 -8.91 -22.26
N ASP A 639 7.33 -8.62 -22.88
CA ASP A 639 7.18 -8.66 -24.33
C ASP A 639 7.58 -7.32 -24.97
N TYR A 640 7.57 -6.22 -24.19
CA TYR A 640 7.88 -4.86 -24.66
C TYR A 640 8.82 -4.09 -23.69
N PRO A 641 10.08 -4.53 -23.49
CA PRO A 641 11.01 -3.91 -22.54
C PRO A 641 11.40 -2.46 -22.89
N SER A 642 11.39 -2.07 -24.17
CA SER A 642 11.59 -0.68 -24.61
C SER A 642 10.41 0.23 -24.22
N PHE A 643 9.19 -0.30 -24.22
CA PHE A 643 8.01 0.40 -23.71
C PHE A 643 8.12 0.64 -22.20
N HIS A 644 8.64 -0.33 -21.44
CA HIS A 644 8.91 -0.16 -20.00
C HIS A 644 9.98 0.91 -19.71
N ALA A 645 11.04 0.98 -20.50
CA ALA A 645 12.08 2.01 -20.35
C ALA A 645 11.54 3.45 -20.53
N LEU A 646 10.50 3.61 -21.36
CA LEU A 646 9.81 4.88 -21.59
C LEU A 646 8.84 5.27 -20.46
N ARG A 647 8.42 4.34 -19.59
CA ARG A 647 7.60 4.60 -18.38
C ARG A 647 8.42 5.21 -17.24
N VAL A 648 9.75 5.32 -17.38
CA VAL A 648 10.60 5.96 -16.38
C VAL A 648 10.57 7.48 -16.60
N PRO A 649 10.19 8.29 -15.59
CA PRO A 649 10.11 9.73 -15.77
C PRO A 649 11.48 10.32 -16.16
N PRO A 650 11.53 11.23 -17.16
CA PRO A 650 12.77 11.89 -17.54
C PRO A 650 13.34 12.68 -16.36
N ARG A 651 14.65 12.52 -16.10
CA ARG A 651 15.36 13.21 -15.01
C ARG A 651 16.38 14.17 -15.60
N PRO A 652 16.20 15.49 -15.49
CA PRO A 652 17.24 16.44 -15.84
C PRO A 652 18.41 16.22 -14.89
N GLY A 653 19.53 15.72 -15.44
CA GLY A 653 20.80 15.66 -14.70
C GLY A 653 21.41 17.05 -14.47
N GLU A 654 20.87 18.09 -15.14
CA GLU A 654 21.42 19.43 -15.16
C GLU A 654 20.32 20.51 -15.18
N VAL A 655 20.54 21.58 -14.42
CA VAL A 655 19.67 22.78 -14.40
C VAL A 655 19.58 23.44 -15.78
N SER A 656 20.64 23.33 -16.58
CA SER A 656 20.72 23.92 -17.93
C SER A 656 19.61 23.41 -18.86
N LEU A 657 19.16 22.16 -18.68
CA LEU A 657 18.06 21.57 -19.46
C LEU A 657 16.73 22.29 -19.17
N ILE A 658 16.44 22.56 -17.91
CA ILE A 658 15.23 23.26 -17.47
C ILE A 658 15.28 24.73 -17.90
N GLN A 659 16.45 25.38 -17.82
CA GLN A 659 16.59 26.78 -18.26
C GLN A 659 16.27 26.98 -19.75
N ARG A 660 16.50 25.97 -20.59
CA ARG A 660 16.24 26.04 -22.03
C ARG A 660 14.75 26.03 -22.37
N THR A 661 13.91 25.46 -21.51
CA THR A 661 12.46 25.36 -21.73
C THR A 661 11.69 26.57 -21.18
N LEU A 662 12.32 27.42 -20.37
CA LEU A 662 11.72 28.68 -19.91
C LEU A 662 11.43 29.63 -21.08
N PRO A 663 10.33 30.41 -21.04
CA PRO A 663 10.07 31.47 -22.02
C PRO A 663 11.24 32.48 -22.15
N PRO A 664 11.39 33.21 -23.28
CA PRO A 664 12.49 34.16 -23.50
C PRO A 664 12.71 35.19 -22.38
N GLU A 665 11.61 35.72 -21.83
CA GLU A 665 11.56 36.62 -20.66
C GLU A 665 10.89 35.93 -19.45
N GLY A 666 11.10 34.62 -19.35
CA GLY A 666 10.50 33.75 -18.34
C GLY A 666 11.39 33.53 -17.14
N ALA A 667 10.77 33.38 -15.97
CA ALA A 667 11.41 32.83 -14.79
C ALA A 667 10.50 31.76 -14.16
N LEU A 668 11.13 30.83 -13.45
CA LEU A 668 10.47 29.82 -12.63
C LEU A 668 10.84 30.07 -11.17
N VAL A 669 9.83 30.03 -10.29
CA VAL A 669 10.01 30.14 -8.84
C VAL A 669 9.44 28.89 -8.20
N GLU A 670 10.31 28.11 -7.59
CA GLU A 670 9.95 26.88 -6.90
C GLU A 670 10.02 27.06 -5.39
N TYR A 671 8.95 26.66 -4.71
CA TYR A 671 8.85 26.67 -3.26
C TYR A 671 8.97 25.26 -2.71
N THR A 672 9.63 25.06 -1.58
CA THR A 672 9.72 23.76 -0.90
C THR A 672 9.61 23.94 0.61
N VAL A 673 8.64 23.29 1.22
CA VAL A 673 8.42 23.35 2.67
C VAL A 673 9.29 22.28 3.35
N HIS A 674 10.17 22.71 4.26
CA HIS A 674 11.06 21.82 5.01
C HIS A 674 11.02 22.14 6.51
N GLY A 675 10.27 21.36 7.29
CA GLY A 675 10.07 21.65 8.71
C GLY A 675 9.40 23.01 8.88
N ASP A 676 10.05 23.92 9.63
CA ASP A 676 9.60 25.31 9.78
C ASP A 676 10.39 26.30 8.89
N GLU A 677 11.08 25.81 7.86
CA GLU A 677 11.76 26.62 6.84
C GLU A 677 11.06 26.46 5.48
N LEU A 678 11.08 27.53 4.67
CA LEU A 678 10.65 27.54 3.28
C LEU A 678 11.87 27.78 2.40
N LEU A 679 12.18 26.84 1.50
CA LEU A 679 13.23 26.98 0.50
C LEU A 679 12.60 27.58 -0.76
N ILE A 680 13.23 28.60 -1.34
CA ILE A 680 12.75 29.27 -2.54
C ILE A 680 13.86 29.24 -3.58
N PHE A 681 13.60 28.62 -4.73
CA PHE A 681 14.52 28.60 -5.86
C PHE A 681 13.98 29.53 -6.94
N THR A 682 14.79 30.49 -7.40
CA THR A 682 14.45 31.39 -8.51
C THR A 682 15.37 31.08 -9.68
N LEU A 683 14.78 30.57 -10.76
CA LEU A 683 15.47 30.17 -11.97
C LEU A 683 15.10 31.10 -13.12
N THR A 684 16.10 31.70 -13.74
CA THR A 684 15.98 32.41 -15.02
C THR A 684 16.73 31.63 -16.09
N ARG A 685 16.69 32.06 -17.36
CA ARG A 685 17.48 31.45 -18.44
C ARG A 685 19.00 31.44 -18.20
N THR A 686 19.50 32.27 -17.28
CA THR A 686 20.95 32.45 -17.07
C THR A 686 21.41 32.25 -15.62
N ALA A 687 20.50 32.26 -14.65
CA ALA A 687 20.87 32.20 -13.24
C ALA A 687 19.93 31.31 -12.42
N LEU A 688 20.50 30.71 -11.37
CA LEU A 688 19.78 30.04 -10.29
C LEU A 688 20.13 30.71 -8.97
N HIS A 689 19.10 31.18 -8.28
CA HIS A 689 19.18 31.71 -6.92
C HIS A 689 18.38 30.85 -5.96
N ALA A 690 18.81 30.82 -4.70
CA ALA A 690 18.17 30.02 -3.67
C ALA A 690 18.16 30.78 -2.35
N ASP A 691 16.99 30.88 -1.73
CA ASP A 691 16.75 31.55 -0.46
C ASP A 691 16.15 30.57 0.55
N VAL A 692 16.45 30.79 1.83
CA VAL A 692 15.85 30.03 2.94
C VAL A 692 15.15 31.00 3.86
N VAL A 693 13.82 30.90 3.92
CA VAL A 693 12.96 31.77 4.70
C VAL A 693 12.46 31.01 5.94
N PRO A 694 12.66 31.52 7.15
CA PRO A 694 12.21 30.84 8.37
C PRO A 694 10.71 31.07 8.66
N ASN A 695 10.18 30.32 9.62
CA ASN A 695 8.81 30.40 10.13
C ASN A 695 7.75 30.00 9.10
N ALA A 696 7.95 28.87 8.41
CA ALA A 696 6.98 28.32 7.46
C ALA A 696 5.58 28.16 8.08
N GLY A 697 5.45 27.78 9.35
CA GLY A 697 4.15 27.70 10.03
C GLY A 697 3.46 29.06 10.24
N ARG A 698 4.23 30.17 10.30
CA ARG A 698 3.64 31.53 10.28
C ARG A 698 3.19 31.90 8.86
N ILE A 699 3.94 31.50 7.85
CA ILE A 699 3.60 31.72 6.43
C ILE A 699 2.32 30.95 6.08
N GLU A 700 2.21 29.70 6.55
CA GLU A 700 1.01 28.85 6.40
C GLU A 700 -0.23 29.54 6.97
N LYS A 701 -0.20 29.93 8.25
CA LYS A 701 -1.31 30.68 8.88
C LYS A 701 -1.64 31.98 8.16
N ALA A 702 -0.62 32.68 7.63
CA ALA A 702 -0.83 33.89 6.85
C ALA A 702 -1.49 33.58 5.50
N ALA A 703 -1.11 32.49 4.82
CA ALA A 703 -1.69 32.06 3.56
C ALA A 703 -3.15 31.62 3.73
N GLU A 704 -3.46 30.88 4.79
CA GLU A 704 -4.83 30.50 5.16
C GLU A 704 -5.69 31.72 5.44
N ARG A 705 -5.21 32.65 6.30
CA ARG A 705 -5.92 33.89 6.62
C ARG A 705 -6.11 34.76 5.39
N PHE A 706 -5.10 34.88 4.54
CA PHE A 706 -5.16 35.65 3.29
C PHE A 706 -6.21 35.09 2.34
N THR A 707 -6.20 33.77 2.12
CA THR A 707 -7.15 33.10 1.22
C THR A 707 -8.56 33.17 1.78
N SER A 708 -8.75 33.00 3.09
CA SER A 708 -10.05 33.19 3.75
C SER A 708 -10.56 34.63 3.61
N ALA A 709 -9.68 35.62 3.82
CA ALA A 709 -10.03 37.03 3.73
C ALA A 709 -10.47 37.43 2.32
N ILE A 710 -9.79 36.92 1.29
CA ILE A 710 -10.18 37.11 -0.12
C ILE A 710 -11.57 36.52 -0.38
N ARG A 711 -11.85 35.31 0.13
CA ARG A 711 -13.13 34.61 -0.06
C ARG A 711 -14.30 35.31 0.66
N ARG A 712 -14.04 35.85 1.85
CA ARG A 712 -15.05 36.49 2.72
C ARG A 712 -15.14 38.01 2.54
N TYR A 713 -14.30 38.58 1.68
CA TYR A 713 -14.20 40.03 1.46
C TYR A 713 -13.81 40.82 2.72
N GLU A 714 -12.95 40.24 3.56
CA GLU A 714 -12.51 40.81 4.84
C GLU A 714 -11.24 41.67 4.63
N ALA A 715 -11.41 42.98 4.45
CA ALA A 715 -10.32 43.88 4.10
C ALA A 715 -9.20 43.96 5.16
N GLU A 716 -9.54 43.95 6.44
CA GLU A 716 -8.56 44.01 7.53
C GLU A 716 -7.64 42.78 7.53
N ASP A 717 -8.22 41.59 7.48
CA ASP A 717 -7.51 40.32 7.46
C ASP A 717 -6.65 40.16 6.20
N PHE A 718 -7.16 40.62 5.04
CA PHE A 718 -6.39 40.70 3.80
C PHE A 718 -5.14 41.56 4.00
N ARG A 719 -5.29 42.77 4.54
CA ARG A 719 -4.17 43.71 4.73
C ARG A 719 -3.15 43.17 5.75
N ALA A 720 -3.63 42.57 6.84
CA ALA A 720 -2.78 42.02 7.90
C ALA A 720 -1.92 40.82 7.41
N SER A 721 -2.50 39.96 6.59
CA SER A 721 -1.82 38.76 6.07
C SER A 721 -0.93 39.06 4.85
N ALA A 722 -1.37 39.95 3.95
CA ALA A 722 -0.67 40.30 2.71
C ALA A 722 0.77 40.78 2.93
N GLY A 723 1.02 41.58 3.97
CA GLY A 723 2.37 42.07 4.28
C GLY A 723 3.34 40.94 4.65
N THR A 724 2.86 39.95 5.40
CA THR A 724 3.66 38.76 5.76
C THR A 724 3.98 37.94 4.51
N LEU A 725 2.98 37.68 3.65
CA LEU A 725 3.18 36.92 2.42
C LEU A 725 4.10 37.65 1.44
N THR A 726 3.97 38.96 1.29
CA THR A 726 4.86 39.78 0.45
C THR A 726 6.30 39.65 0.93
N ALA A 727 6.54 39.86 2.23
CA ALA A 727 7.86 39.82 2.83
C ALA A 727 8.52 38.42 2.74
N SER A 728 7.74 37.36 2.91
CA SER A 728 8.26 35.99 2.97
C SER A 728 8.34 35.29 1.62
N LEU A 729 7.39 35.53 0.70
CA LEU A 729 7.28 34.79 -0.56
C LEU A 729 7.83 35.54 -1.77
N LEU A 730 7.68 36.87 -1.81
CA LEU A 730 7.97 37.67 -3.00
C LEU A 730 9.22 38.54 -2.83
N SER A 731 9.41 39.19 -1.68
CA SER A 731 10.58 40.05 -1.44
C SER A 731 11.94 39.38 -1.68
N PRO A 732 12.16 38.08 -1.34
CA PRO A 732 13.42 37.39 -1.67
C PRO A 732 13.61 37.21 -3.19
N VAL A 733 12.51 37.06 -3.93
CA VAL A 733 12.49 36.69 -5.34
C VAL A 733 12.59 37.91 -6.26
N LEU A 734 11.89 38.99 -5.93
CA LEU A 734 11.73 40.19 -6.77
C LEU A 734 13.06 40.79 -7.29
N PRO A 735 14.17 40.85 -6.52
CA PRO A 735 15.45 41.34 -7.04
C PRO A 735 15.98 40.57 -8.26
N HIS A 736 15.60 39.30 -8.38
CA HIS A 736 16.05 38.37 -9.41
C HIS A 736 15.14 38.32 -10.65
N LEU A 737 13.99 39.02 -10.62
CA LEU A 737 13.00 39.03 -11.70
C LEU A 737 13.08 40.29 -12.60
N ARG A 738 14.22 40.98 -12.62
CA ARG A 738 14.38 42.16 -13.48
C ARG A 738 14.31 41.77 -14.96
N GLY A 739 13.40 42.38 -15.71
CA GLY A 739 13.18 42.08 -17.13
C GLY A 739 12.35 40.83 -17.39
N VAL A 740 11.82 40.18 -16.34
CA VAL A 740 10.91 39.04 -16.47
C VAL A 740 9.49 39.55 -16.69
N THR A 741 8.78 38.94 -17.65
CA THR A 741 7.38 39.24 -17.96
C THR A 741 6.47 38.03 -17.78
N SER A 742 7.03 36.81 -17.79
CA SER A 742 6.32 35.55 -17.54
C SER A 742 6.90 34.82 -16.33
N LEU A 743 6.04 34.38 -15.41
CA LEU A 743 6.44 33.78 -14.14
C LEU A 743 5.72 32.44 -13.94
N ILE A 744 6.50 31.36 -13.87
CA ILE A 744 6.01 30.02 -13.55
C ILE A 744 6.21 29.80 -12.05
N ILE A 745 5.15 29.47 -11.33
CA ILE A 745 5.18 29.17 -9.90
C ILE A 745 5.04 27.66 -9.69
N VAL A 746 6.01 27.05 -9.01
CA VAL A 746 5.94 25.65 -8.57
C VAL A 746 5.73 25.63 -7.05
N PRO A 747 4.46 25.62 -6.58
CA PRO A 747 4.15 25.60 -5.15
C PRO A 747 4.54 24.27 -4.49
N ASP A 748 4.45 24.24 -3.16
CA ASP A 748 4.57 23.02 -2.34
C ASP A 748 3.72 23.17 -1.07
N GLY A 749 3.24 22.05 -0.54
CA GLY A 749 2.39 22.01 0.66
C GLY A 749 1.22 23.00 0.60
N PHE A 750 1.01 23.75 1.68
CA PHE A 750 -0.08 24.73 1.81
C PHE A 750 -0.10 25.82 0.73
N LEU A 751 1.00 26.03 0.00
CA LEU A 751 1.08 27.04 -1.07
C LEU A 751 0.27 26.66 -2.32
N HIS A 752 -0.12 25.38 -2.49
CA HIS A 752 -1.02 24.97 -3.58
C HIS A 752 -2.40 25.65 -3.52
N ALA A 753 -2.83 26.08 -2.33
CA ALA A 753 -4.10 26.78 -2.13
C ALA A 753 -3.99 28.30 -2.28
N LEU A 754 -2.77 28.85 -2.43
CA LEU A 754 -2.53 30.29 -2.41
C LEU A 754 -2.66 30.91 -3.81
N PRO A 755 -3.54 31.90 -4.01
CA PRO A 755 -3.58 32.69 -5.25
C PRO A 755 -2.42 33.69 -5.29
N PHE A 756 -1.21 33.23 -5.65
CA PHE A 756 0.01 34.06 -5.78
C PHE A 756 -0.22 35.35 -6.57
N GLU A 757 -1.06 35.31 -7.61
CA GLU A 757 -1.45 36.46 -8.42
C GLU A 757 -2.04 37.63 -7.63
N ALA A 758 -2.73 37.34 -6.53
CA ALA A 758 -3.34 38.32 -5.63
C ALA A 758 -2.39 38.80 -4.51
N VAL A 759 -1.21 38.20 -4.36
CA VAL A 759 -0.24 38.66 -3.36
C VAL A 759 0.39 39.97 -3.85
N PRO A 760 0.39 41.04 -3.05
CA PRO A 760 1.00 42.31 -3.45
C PRO A 760 2.53 42.20 -3.61
N VAL A 761 3.10 42.91 -4.58
CA VAL A 761 4.58 42.99 -4.77
C VAL A 761 5.21 44.20 -4.08
N ALA A 762 4.41 45.03 -3.42
CA ALA A 762 4.84 46.22 -2.70
C ALA A 762 3.85 46.56 -1.58
N ALA A 763 4.19 47.55 -0.76
CA ALA A 763 3.34 48.01 0.33
C ALA A 763 1.93 48.39 -0.14
N LEU A 764 0.93 48.04 0.68
CA LEU A 764 -0.47 48.29 0.36
C LEU A 764 -0.79 49.80 0.39
N PRO A 765 -1.56 50.33 -0.58
CA PRO A 765 -2.08 51.70 -0.55
C PRO A 765 -2.92 51.96 0.70
N ARG A 766 -3.08 53.23 1.12
CA ARG A 766 -3.89 53.59 2.31
C ARG A 766 -5.29 52.99 2.27
N GLU A 767 -5.84 52.73 3.45
CA GLU A 767 -7.20 52.22 3.60
C GLU A 767 -8.23 53.14 2.91
N GLY A 768 -9.19 52.56 2.18
CA GLY A 768 -10.12 53.29 1.31
C GLY A 768 -9.63 53.57 -0.11
N SER A 769 -8.39 53.23 -0.47
CA SER A 769 -7.93 53.29 -1.86
C SER A 769 -8.68 52.29 -2.75
N ALA A 770 -8.88 52.63 -4.03
CA ALA A 770 -9.48 51.70 -5.00
C ALA A 770 -8.71 50.37 -5.03
N ALA A 771 -9.42 49.24 -5.12
CA ALA A 771 -8.79 47.92 -5.21
C ALA A 771 -7.82 47.81 -6.41
N ALA A 772 -8.10 48.54 -7.50
CA ALA A 772 -7.21 48.69 -8.66
C ALA A 772 -5.84 49.31 -8.34
N ALA A 773 -5.71 50.03 -7.22
CA ALA A 773 -4.45 50.66 -6.81
C ALA A 773 -3.50 49.69 -6.09
N VAL A 774 -3.97 48.48 -5.72
CA VAL A 774 -3.12 47.49 -5.06
C VAL A 774 -2.15 46.89 -6.07
N PRO A 775 -0.84 46.88 -5.78
CA PRO A 775 0.17 46.36 -6.71
C PRO A 775 0.22 44.83 -6.64
N TYR A 776 -0.81 44.15 -7.16
CA TYR A 776 -0.87 42.68 -7.20
C TYR A 776 0.23 42.08 -8.09
N LEU A 777 0.71 40.87 -7.81
CA LEU A 777 1.71 40.17 -8.63
C LEU A 777 1.30 40.09 -10.11
N ILE A 778 0.02 39.81 -10.38
CA ILE A 778 -0.56 39.73 -11.74
C ILE A 778 -0.44 41.04 -12.52
N THR A 779 -0.29 42.18 -11.85
CA THR A 779 -0.09 43.48 -12.54
C THR A 779 1.26 43.54 -13.24
N ARG A 780 2.27 42.78 -12.79
CA ARG A 780 3.62 42.79 -13.37
C ARG A 780 3.93 41.60 -14.25
N TYR A 781 3.44 40.41 -13.91
CA TYR A 781 3.83 39.17 -14.57
C TYR A 781 2.61 38.40 -15.09
N ALA A 782 2.74 37.76 -16.25
CA ALA A 782 1.86 36.67 -16.66
C ALA A 782 2.21 35.44 -15.82
N VAL A 783 1.28 34.98 -14.97
CA VAL A 783 1.54 33.91 -14.00
C VAL A 783 0.92 32.60 -14.48
N SER A 784 1.69 31.53 -14.45
CA SER A 784 1.22 30.15 -14.57
C SER A 784 1.79 29.30 -13.44
N TYR A 785 1.21 28.12 -13.24
CA TYR A 785 1.58 27.19 -12.18
C TYR A 785 2.06 25.86 -12.77
N ASN A 786 2.92 25.13 -12.06
CA ASN A 786 3.28 23.76 -12.43
C ASN A 786 3.51 22.88 -11.18
N HIS A 787 3.50 21.56 -11.39
CA HIS A 787 3.77 20.54 -10.39
C HIS A 787 5.27 20.34 -10.12
N SER A 788 6.10 20.43 -11.16
CA SER A 788 7.56 20.36 -11.04
C SER A 788 8.25 21.04 -12.25
N ALA A 789 9.46 21.55 -12.04
CA ALA A 789 10.28 22.15 -13.08
C ALA A 789 10.77 21.11 -14.10
N THR A 790 11.06 19.89 -13.65
CA THR A 790 11.38 18.75 -14.53
C THR A 790 10.21 18.39 -15.44
N LEU A 791 8.99 18.35 -14.90
CA LEU A 791 7.80 18.05 -15.68
C LEU A 791 7.56 19.11 -16.76
N GLN A 792 7.71 20.40 -16.42
CA GLN A 792 7.69 21.48 -17.41
C GLN A 792 8.68 21.20 -18.56
N ALA A 793 9.91 20.78 -18.24
CA ALA A 793 10.95 20.54 -19.25
C ALA A 793 10.74 19.26 -20.08
N GLY A 794 10.18 18.20 -19.49
CA GLY A 794 9.95 16.92 -20.15
C GLY A 794 8.75 16.91 -21.11
N LEU A 795 7.79 17.81 -20.89
CA LEU A 795 6.57 17.89 -21.69
C LEU A 795 6.84 18.43 -23.12
N ASP A 796 7.87 19.25 -23.34
CA ASP A 796 8.17 19.90 -24.63
C ASP A 796 8.49 18.95 -25.82
N GLY A 797 8.66 17.64 -25.59
CA GLY A 797 8.97 16.64 -26.62
C GLY A 797 7.79 15.84 -27.19
N ALA A 798 6.60 15.88 -26.59
CA ALA A 798 5.44 15.13 -27.07
C ALA A 798 4.75 15.89 -28.23
N ALA A 799 5.02 15.47 -29.47
CA ALA A 799 4.29 15.97 -30.63
C ALA A 799 2.85 15.44 -30.60
N HIS A 800 1.88 16.34 -30.80
CA HIS A 800 0.46 15.99 -30.90
C HIS A 800 0.22 15.00 -32.03
N GLY A 801 -0.73 14.08 -31.81
CA GLY A 801 -1.43 13.46 -32.92
C GLY A 801 -2.27 14.53 -33.60
N THR A 802 -1.86 15.02 -34.78
CA THR A 802 -2.69 15.97 -35.52
C THR A 802 -3.96 15.26 -35.98
N HIS A 803 -5.03 15.32 -35.19
CA HIS A 803 -6.37 14.90 -35.61
C HIS A 803 -6.96 16.01 -36.50
N PRO A 804 -7.07 15.81 -37.83
CA PRO A 804 -7.53 16.85 -38.76
C PRO A 804 -8.98 17.28 -38.52
N ASP A 805 -9.76 16.44 -37.83
CA ASP A 805 -11.19 16.62 -37.56
C ASP A 805 -11.49 17.05 -36.11
N ALA A 806 -10.47 17.39 -35.31
CA ALA A 806 -10.67 17.80 -33.92
C ALA A 806 -11.37 19.17 -33.81
N LEU A 807 -12.33 19.28 -32.90
CA LEU A 807 -12.98 20.55 -32.59
C LEU A 807 -11.99 21.52 -31.95
N ASP A 808 -11.94 22.76 -32.43
CA ASP A 808 -11.23 23.84 -31.74
C ASP A 808 -11.75 24.06 -30.30
N PHE A 809 -13.06 23.91 -30.08
CA PHE A 809 -13.69 24.11 -28.76
C PHE A 809 -14.91 23.22 -28.53
N ALA A 810 -14.99 22.60 -27.36
CA ALA A 810 -16.17 21.91 -26.85
C ALA A 810 -16.50 22.37 -25.42
N GLY A 811 -17.68 22.96 -25.25
CA GLY A 811 -18.15 23.51 -23.98
C GLY A 811 -19.35 22.76 -23.40
N PHE A 812 -19.41 22.57 -22.08
CA PHE A 812 -20.44 21.82 -21.38
C PHE A 812 -21.01 22.66 -20.22
N ALA A 813 -22.32 22.92 -20.24
CA ALA A 813 -23.03 23.55 -19.12
C ALA A 813 -24.36 22.80 -18.82
N PRO A 814 -24.38 21.96 -17.77
CA PRO A 814 -25.58 21.24 -17.33
C PRO A 814 -26.76 22.11 -16.89
N VAL A 815 -26.50 23.33 -16.40
CA VAL A 815 -27.49 24.36 -16.03
C VAL A 815 -28.72 23.73 -15.37
N PHE A 816 -28.58 23.32 -14.09
CA PHE A 816 -29.54 22.52 -13.31
C PHE A 816 -30.91 23.20 -13.06
N ARG A 817 -31.64 23.62 -14.10
CA ARG A 817 -32.93 24.33 -14.01
C ARG A 817 -34.04 23.45 -13.43
N ASP A 818 -34.89 24.05 -12.59
CA ASP A 818 -36.03 23.42 -11.86
C ASP A 818 -37.06 22.67 -12.77
N SER A 819 -36.98 22.79 -14.09
CA SER A 819 -37.97 22.24 -15.04
C SER A 819 -37.81 20.74 -15.37
N VAL A 820 -36.72 20.08 -14.97
CA VAL A 820 -36.45 18.68 -15.38
C VAL A 820 -35.95 17.78 -14.23
N GLY A 821 -36.30 18.01 -12.96
CA GLY A 821 -36.06 17.05 -11.86
C GLY A 821 -34.61 16.56 -11.60
N ASN A 822 -33.62 16.99 -12.39
CA ASN A 822 -32.25 16.47 -12.42
C ASN A 822 -31.46 16.92 -11.18
N GLY A 823 -31.69 18.15 -10.71
CA GLY A 823 -31.12 18.66 -9.45
C GLY A 823 -31.67 17.96 -8.21
N ASP A 824 -32.97 17.63 -8.21
CA ASP A 824 -33.66 16.90 -7.14
C ASP A 824 -33.20 15.42 -7.07
N PHE A 825 -32.98 14.78 -8.23
CA PHE A 825 -32.54 13.39 -8.33
C PHE A 825 -31.09 13.17 -7.87
N LEU A 826 -30.16 14.05 -8.30
CA LEU A 826 -28.74 13.96 -7.92
C LEU A 826 -28.49 14.29 -6.44
N ALA A 827 -29.23 15.26 -5.88
CA ALA A 827 -29.11 15.63 -4.47
C ALA A 827 -29.71 14.59 -3.49
N GLN A 828 -30.68 13.77 -3.95
CA GLN A 828 -31.27 12.68 -3.18
C GLN A 828 -30.46 11.39 -3.22
N ARG A 829 -29.56 11.21 -4.20
CA ARG A 829 -28.70 10.02 -4.27
C ARG A 829 -27.77 9.97 -3.07
N SER A 830 -27.75 8.83 -2.40
CA SER A 830 -27.04 8.58 -1.14
C SER A 830 -25.53 8.83 -1.22
N ALA A 831 -24.95 8.92 -2.42
CA ALA A 831 -23.53 9.24 -2.65
C ALA A 831 -23.11 10.63 -2.12
N VAL A 832 -23.99 11.65 -2.21
CA VAL A 832 -23.72 13.01 -1.69
C VAL A 832 -23.95 13.09 -0.18
N LYS A 833 -24.96 12.40 0.37
CA LYS A 833 -25.19 12.37 1.84
C LYS A 833 -24.21 11.45 2.60
N ALA A 834 -23.72 10.38 1.99
CA ALA A 834 -22.89 9.38 2.66
C ALA A 834 -21.38 9.67 2.65
N SER A 835 -20.92 10.59 1.81
CA SER A 835 -19.53 11.07 1.77
C SER A 835 -19.16 11.97 2.96
N GLY A 836 -20.07 12.15 3.93
CA GLY A 836 -19.82 12.95 5.15
C GLY A 836 -19.98 14.46 4.91
N LEU A 837 -20.66 14.83 3.83
CA LEU A 837 -20.76 16.20 3.30
C LEU A 837 -21.79 17.07 4.06
N SER A 838 -21.49 17.44 5.30
CA SER A 838 -22.21 18.53 5.99
C SER A 838 -21.83 19.93 5.47
N ASP A 839 -20.78 20.07 4.66
CA ASP A 839 -20.19 21.36 4.28
C ASP A 839 -20.26 21.72 2.78
N VAL A 840 -21.00 20.97 1.95
CA VAL A 840 -21.17 21.33 0.52
C VAL A 840 -22.10 22.53 0.40
N ARG A 841 -21.51 23.72 0.30
CA ARG A 841 -22.19 25.02 0.09
C ARG A 841 -22.78 25.20 -1.32
N SER A 842 -22.88 24.12 -2.10
CA SER A 842 -23.48 24.08 -3.44
C SER A 842 -24.90 23.52 -3.43
N ILE A 843 -25.33 22.98 -2.29
CA ILE A 843 -26.72 22.56 -2.04
C ILE A 843 -27.49 23.79 -1.50
N THR A 844 -28.72 23.99 -1.96
CA THR A 844 -29.66 25.00 -1.48
C THR A 844 -29.83 24.91 0.05
N LEU A 845 -30.22 26.00 0.69
CA LEU A 845 -30.36 26.12 2.16
C LEU A 845 -31.26 25.05 2.81
N ASP A 846 -32.13 24.40 2.04
CA ASP A 846 -33.00 23.30 2.46
C ASP A 846 -32.33 21.91 2.35
N GLY A 847 -31.09 21.83 1.86
CA GLY A 847 -30.32 20.59 1.73
C GLY A 847 -30.82 19.65 0.64
N ARG A 848 -31.65 20.13 -0.30
CA ARG A 848 -32.41 19.28 -1.23
C ARG A 848 -32.06 19.43 -2.71
N ARG A 849 -31.45 20.53 -3.16
CA ARG A 849 -31.17 20.82 -4.58
C ARG A 849 -29.79 21.43 -4.79
N PHE A 850 -29.22 21.28 -5.98
CA PHE A 850 -28.09 22.12 -6.38
C PHE A 850 -28.60 23.48 -6.82
N ALA A 851 -27.91 24.56 -6.44
CA ALA A 851 -28.27 25.90 -6.89
C ALA A 851 -28.10 26.02 -8.42
N GLU A 852 -29.05 26.68 -9.09
CA GLU A 852 -28.95 27.00 -10.52
C GLU A 852 -27.70 27.86 -10.78
N LEU A 853 -27.00 27.55 -11.88
CA LEU A 853 -25.88 28.35 -12.41
C LEU A 853 -26.33 29.02 -13.72
N PRO A 854 -27.15 30.09 -13.65
CA PRO A 854 -27.78 30.68 -14.83
C PRO A 854 -26.78 31.31 -15.82
N TYR A 855 -25.60 31.76 -15.35
CA TYR A 855 -24.57 32.34 -16.19
C TYR A 855 -23.65 31.30 -16.82
N SER A 856 -23.65 30.04 -16.35
CA SER A 856 -22.88 28.97 -17.01
C SER A 856 -23.38 28.68 -18.43
N GLU A 857 -24.69 28.86 -18.70
CA GLU A 857 -25.26 28.81 -20.05
C GLU A 857 -24.72 29.95 -20.93
N GLU A 858 -24.72 31.16 -20.38
CA GLU A 858 -24.24 32.37 -21.05
C GLU A 858 -22.73 32.26 -21.36
N GLU A 859 -21.94 31.78 -20.40
CA GLU A 859 -20.51 31.54 -20.48
C GLU A 859 -20.15 30.60 -21.63
N ILE A 860 -20.69 29.37 -21.63
CA ILE A 860 -20.40 28.39 -22.68
C ILE A 860 -20.93 28.86 -24.04
N GLY A 861 -22.12 29.47 -24.07
CA GLY A 861 -22.71 30.00 -25.29
C GLY A 861 -21.89 31.14 -25.89
N ALA A 862 -21.39 32.07 -25.07
CA ALA A 862 -20.59 33.21 -25.52
C ALA A 862 -19.24 32.75 -26.08
N VAL A 863 -18.55 31.83 -25.40
CA VAL A 863 -17.28 31.28 -25.88
C VAL A 863 -17.48 30.54 -27.20
N THR A 864 -18.52 29.69 -27.30
CA THR A 864 -18.83 28.96 -28.54
C THR A 864 -19.06 29.90 -29.72
N ARG A 865 -19.83 30.99 -29.52
CA ARG A 865 -20.04 32.02 -30.55
C ARG A 865 -18.74 32.72 -30.95
N ALA A 866 -17.85 32.98 -29.99
CA ALA A 866 -16.56 33.63 -30.26
C ALA A 866 -15.65 32.76 -31.15
N PHE A 867 -15.57 31.45 -30.91
CA PHE A 867 -14.84 30.52 -31.78
C PHE A 867 -15.43 30.48 -33.19
N ASN A 868 -16.75 30.25 -33.30
CA ASN A 868 -17.44 30.18 -34.59
C ASN A 868 -17.34 31.50 -35.38
N GLY A 869 -17.38 32.65 -34.70
CA GLY A 869 -17.20 33.97 -35.31
C GLY A 869 -15.80 34.22 -35.89
N LYS A 870 -14.78 33.48 -35.45
CA LYS A 870 -13.41 33.49 -35.99
C LYS A 870 -13.17 32.37 -37.02
N GLY A 871 -14.22 31.67 -37.45
CA GLY A 871 -14.13 30.55 -38.40
C GLY A 871 -13.55 29.26 -37.79
N LYS A 872 -13.51 29.15 -36.46
CA LYS A 872 -13.07 27.96 -35.72
C LYS A 872 -14.25 27.09 -35.34
N SER A 873 -14.08 25.78 -35.25
CA SER A 873 -15.18 24.85 -34.94
C SER A 873 -15.46 24.79 -33.43
N GLY A 874 -16.49 25.50 -32.97
CA GLY A 874 -16.96 25.49 -31.59
C GLY A 874 -18.30 24.78 -31.41
N ARG A 875 -18.39 23.89 -30.42
CA ARG A 875 -19.62 23.18 -30.04
C ARG A 875 -19.97 23.38 -28.56
N SER A 876 -21.24 23.65 -28.27
CA SER A 876 -21.77 23.70 -26.90
C SER A 876 -22.74 22.55 -26.63
N PHE A 877 -22.65 21.97 -25.45
CA PHE A 877 -23.62 21.03 -24.88
C PHE A 877 -24.24 21.73 -23.67
N LEU A 878 -25.55 21.95 -23.69
CA LEU A 878 -26.26 22.71 -22.67
C LEU A 878 -27.39 21.88 -22.06
N HIS A 879 -27.78 22.18 -20.82
CA HIS A 879 -28.90 21.54 -20.14
C HIS A 879 -28.79 20.00 -20.20
N THR A 880 -29.80 19.31 -20.72
CA THR A 880 -29.86 17.85 -20.85
C THR A 880 -28.91 17.26 -21.87
N GLU A 881 -28.25 18.07 -22.72
CA GLU A 881 -27.22 17.60 -23.65
C GLU A 881 -25.83 17.53 -23.00
N ALA A 882 -25.60 18.30 -21.93
CA ALA A 882 -24.35 18.32 -21.17
C ALA A 882 -24.25 17.13 -20.22
N THR A 883 -24.30 15.93 -20.78
CA THR A 883 -24.21 14.66 -20.06
C THR A 883 -22.75 14.22 -19.90
N GLU A 884 -22.48 13.40 -18.88
CA GLU A 884 -21.17 12.78 -18.69
C GLU A 884 -20.76 11.95 -19.92
N GLU A 885 -21.71 11.22 -20.50
CA GLU A 885 -21.49 10.43 -21.71
C GLU A 885 -21.13 11.32 -22.91
N ALA A 886 -21.77 12.48 -23.06
CA ALA A 886 -21.40 13.46 -24.08
C ALA A 886 -19.99 14.01 -23.84
N PHE A 887 -19.61 14.28 -22.60
CA PHE A 887 -18.25 14.68 -22.26
C PHE A 887 -17.24 13.60 -22.64
N LYS A 888 -17.40 12.37 -22.15
CA LYS A 888 -16.51 11.22 -22.43
C LYS A 888 -16.34 10.97 -23.94
N ARG A 889 -17.40 11.13 -24.75
CA ARG A 889 -17.36 10.97 -26.21
C ARG A 889 -16.59 12.06 -26.97
N ASN A 890 -16.61 13.30 -26.48
CA ASN A 890 -15.98 14.44 -27.17
C ASN A 890 -14.61 14.79 -26.58
N ALA A 891 -14.26 14.21 -25.43
CA ALA A 891 -13.03 14.45 -24.68
C ALA A 891 -11.75 14.28 -25.52
N GLY A 892 -11.66 13.23 -26.33
CA GLY A 892 -10.51 12.97 -27.21
C GLY A 892 -10.52 13.72 -28.54
N GLY A 893 -11.61 14.44 -28.86
CA GLY A 893 -11.81 15.08 -30.16
C GLY A 893 -11.82 16.60 -30.11
N ALA A 894 -11.37 17.23 -29.02
CA ALA A 894 -11.40 18.68 -28.86
C ALA A 894 -10.06 19.22 -28.34
N ARG A 895 -9.55 20.28 -28.98
CA ARG A 895 -8.32 20.99 -28.54
C ARG A 895 -8.53 21.75 -27.24
N ILE A 896 -9.73 22.32 -27.06
CA ILE A 896 -10.09 23.02 -25.83
C ILE A 896 -11.41 22.47 -25.31
N LEU A 897 -11.38 21.98 -24.07
CA LEU A 897 -12.55 21.53 -23.33
C LEU A 897 -12.89 22.55 -22.24
N HIS A 898 -14.16 22.91 -22.11
CA HIS A 898 -14.61 23.79 -21.04
C HIS A 898 -15.86 23.23 -20.37
N VAL A 899 -15.76 22.91 -19.07
CA VAL A 899 -16.87 22.40 -18.27
C VAL A 899 -17.27 23.43 -17.20
N ALA A 900 -18.47 23.99 -17.32
CA ALA A 900 -19.06 24.97 -16.39
C ALA A 900 -20.21 24.33 -15.60
N THR A 901 -19.93 23.90 -14.37
CA THR A 901 -20.88 23.09 -13.56
C THR A 901 -20.49 23.05 -12.07
N HIS A 902 -21.12 22.20 -11.26
CA HIS A 902 -20.72 21.94 -9.87
C HIS A 902 -19.67 20.84 -9.77
N GLY A 903 -18.74 20.98 -8.82
CA GLY A 903 -17.78 19.95 -8.44
C GLY A 903 -17.68 19.83 -6.93
N PHE A 904 -17.07 18.75 -6.43
CA PHE A 904 -16.78 18.56 -5.01
C PHE A 904 -15.52 17.72 -4.78
N ILE A 905 -14.90 17.89 -3.61
CA ILE A 905 -13.71 17.15 -3.16
C ILE A 905 -14.09 16.20 -2.03
N ASN A 906 -13.49 15.01 -2.03
CA ASN A 906 -13.52 14.10 -0.88
C ASN A 906 -12.12 13.98 -0.25
N GLU A 907 -11.92 14.61 0.91
CA GLU A 907 -10.59 14.67 1.54
C GLU A 907 -10.07 13.32 2.05
N ARG A 908 -10.99 12.42 2.44
CA ARG A 908 -10.64 11.08 2.96
C ARG A 908 -10.34 10.08 1.87
N GLN A 909 -10.99 10.24 0.71
CA GLN A 909 -10.79 9.43 -0.48
C GLN A 909 -10.74 10.34 -1.71
N PRO A 910 -9.56 10.90 -2.04
CA PRO A 910 -9.41 11.88 -3.12
C PRO A 910 -9.96 11.41 -4.47
N GLY A 911 -9.85 10.10 -4.76
CA GLY A 911 -10.38 9.49 -5.98
C GLY A 911 -11.91 9.50 -6.10
N LEU A 912 -12.66 9.87 -5.06
CA LEU A 912 -14.12 10.06 -5.09
C LEU A 912 -14.54 11.52 -5.30
N SER A 913 -13.61 12.47 -5.40
CA SER A 913 -13.90 13.84 -5.84
C SER A 913 -14.53 13.80 -7.24
N ALA A 914 -15.45 14.72 -7.59
CA ALA A 914 -16.19 14.60 -8.84
C ALA A 914 -16.68 15.93 -9.44
N ILE A 915 -17.05 15.89 -10.71
CA ILE A 915 -17.79 16.92 -11.46
C ILE A 915 -19.18 16.40 -11.81
N LEU A 916 -20.18 17.26 -11.69
CA LEU A 916 -21.57 16.92 -11.97
C LEU A 916 -21.95 17.28 -13.42
N PHE A 917 -22.60 16.36 -14.10
CA PHE A 917 -23.20 16.53 -15.42
C PHE A 917 -24.72 16.34 -15.35
N SER A 918 -25.40 16.71 -16.43
CA SER A 918 -26.82 16.37 -16.57
C SER A 918 -27.00 14.87 -16.72
N GLN A 919 -28.06 14.35 -16.11
CA GLN A 919 -28.49 12.97 -16.37
C GLN A 919 -29.45 12.91 -17.55
N ASN A 920 -29.36 11.81 -18.29
CA ASN A 920 -30.35 11.39 -19.26
C ASN A 920 -30.87 10.01 -18.80
N THR A 921 -32.19 9.85 -18.65
CA THR A 921 -32.85 8.66 -18.07
C THR A 921 -32.77 7.38 -18.92
N GLY A 922 -31.78 7.27 -19.80
CA GLY A 922 -31.52 6.09 -20.63
C GLY A 922 -30.03 5.81 -20.93
N GLY A 923 -29.09 6.59 -20.39
CA GLY A 923 -27.65 6.37 -20.55
C GLY A 923 -27.07 5.49 -19.43
N GLY A 924 -26.01 4.73 -19.71
CA GLY A 924 -25.33 3.88 -18.72
C GLY A 924 -24.45 4.65 -17.71
N GLU A 925 -24.36 5.98 -17.84
CA GLU A 925 -23.57 6.88 -17.00
C GLU A 925 -24.46 7.51 -15.92
N ASP A 926 -23.89 7.81 -14.75
CA ASP A 926 -24.64 8.33 -13.60
C ASP A 926 -24.61 9.86 -13.48
N GLY A 927 -23.92 10.56 -14.38
CA GLY A 927 -23.84 12.02 -14.40
C GLY A 927 -22.88 12.57 -13.34
N ILE A 928 -22.03 11.75 -12.74
CA ILE A 928 -21.05 12.13 -11.73
C ILE A 928 -19.67 11.63 -12.19
N LEU A 929 -18.90 12.50 -12.85
CA LEU A 929 -17.55 12.17 -13.31
C LEU A 929 -16.57 12.22 -12.13
N HIS A 930 -16.20 11.07 -11.57
CA HIS A 930 -15.24 10.96 -10.48
C HIS A 930 -13.78 11.11 -10.95
N ALA A 931 -12.90 11.56 -10.05
CA ALA A 931 -11.46 11.74 -10.30
C ALA A 931 -10.72 10.46 -10.69
N ARG A 932 -11.23 9.30 -10.27
CA ARG A 932 -10.73 8.00 -10.71
C ARG A 932 -11.12 7.63 -12.14
N GLU A 933 -12.24 8.16 -12.63
CA GLU A 933 -12.72 7.89 -13.99
C GLU A 933 -11.98 8.74 -15.02
N THR A 934 -11.48 9.92 -14.62
CA THR A 934 -10.68 10.75 -15.51
C THR A 934 -9.39 10.06 -15.95
N TYR A 935 -8.87 9.10 -15.18
CA TYR A 935 -7.74 8.28 -15.62
C TYR A 935 -8.07 7.42 -16.86
N GLY A 936 -9.33 7.01 -17.04
CA GLY A 936 -9.74 6.22 -18.19
C GLY A 936 -10.00 7.05 -19.46
N LEU A 937 -9.86 8.38 -19.39
CA LEU A 937 -10.09 9.26 -20.53
C LEU A 937 -8.89 9.26 -21.50
N ASP A 938 -9.18 9.61 -22.74
CA ASP A 938 -8.20 9.86 -23.80
C ASP A 938 -8.39 11.32 -24.23
N LEU A 939 -7.47 12.20 -23.85
CA LEU A 939 -7.48 13.62 -24.14
C LEU A 939 -6.29 13.96 -25.03
N ASP A 940 -6.55 14.75 -26.08
CA ASP A 940 -5.51 15.44 -26.85
C ASP A 940 -5.76 16.96 -26.78
N ALA A 941 -6.01 17.44 -25.56
CA ALA A 941 -6.43 18.81 -25.31
C ALA A 941 -5.25 19.72 -24.96
N ASP A 942 -5.10 20.81 -25.71
CA ASP A 942 -4.19 21.91 -25.37
C ASP A 942 -4.59 22.54 -24.02
N LEU A 943 -5.90 22.69 -23.77
CA LEU A 943 -6.46 23.31 -22.56
C LEU A 943 -7.76 22.63 -22.11
N VAL A 944 -7.85 22.30 -20.83
CA VAL A 944 -9.09 21.95 -20.14
C VAL A 944 -9.44 23.03 -19.12
N VAL A 945 -10.63 23.61 -19.21
CA VAL A 945 -11.13 24.62 -18.26
C VAL A 945 -12.22 23.99 -17.40
N LEU A 946 -11.96 23.94 -16.09
CA LEU A 946 -12.91 23.51 -15.07
C LEU A 946 -13.48 24.74 -14.36
N SER A 947 -14.57 25.25 -14.91
CA SER A 947 -15.38 26.32 -14.32
C SER A 947 -16.38 25.71 -13.32
N SER A 948 -15.85 24.96 -12.34
CA SER A 948 -16.65 24.26 -11.34
C SER A 948 -16.18 24.50 -9.91
N CYS A 949 -17.15 24.58 -8.98
CA CYS A 949 -16.91 24.85 -7.57
C CYS A 949 -15.90 23.86 -6.98
N GLU A 950 -14.83 24.36 -6.36
CA GLU A 950 -13.88 23.55 -5.57
C GLU A 950 -13.20 22.41 -6.34
N SER A 951 -13.14 22.42 -7.67
CA SER A 951 -12.55 21.32 -8.47
C SER A 951 -11.02 21.18 -8.37
N GLY A 952 -10.36 22.14 -7.72
CA GLY A 952 -8.92 22.37 -7.83
C GLY A 952 -8.01 22.05 -6.65
N VAL A 953 -8.45 22.37 -5.43
CA VAL A 953 -7.60 22.30 -4.21
C VAL A 953 -8.10 21.16 -3.35
N GLY A 954 -7.79 19.92 -3.77
CA GLY A 954 -8.08 18.70 -3.03
C GLY A 954 -7.11 18.45 -1.87
N THR A 955 -7.11 17.23 -1.31
CA THR A 955 -6.15 16.81 -0.27
C THR A 955 -4.73 17.03 -0.78
N ILE A 956 -3.92 17.77 -0.03
CA ILE A 956 -2.52 18.01 -0.42
C ILE A 956 -1.69 16.83 0.08
N VAL A 957 -1.12 16.07 -0.85
CA VAL A 957 -0.11 15.04 -0.52
C VAL A 957 1.26 15.69 -0.66
N LEU A 958 2.03 15.67 0.43
CA LEU A 958 3.38 16.24 0.46
C LEU A 958 4.25 15.59 -0.62
N GLY A 959 4.94 16.41 -1.42
CA GLY A 959 5.73 15.95 -2.56
C GLY A 959 4.91 15.59 -3.82
N GLU A 960 3.59 15.49 -3.74
CA GLU A 960 2.72 15.15 -4.88
C GLU A 960 1.75 16.30 -5.26
N GLY A 961 1.61 17.29 -4.39
CA GLY A 961 0.75 18.46 -4.55
C GLY A 961 -0.73 18.16 -4.26
N ALA A 962 -1.63 19.05 -4.72
CA ALA A 962 -3.07 18.86 -4.54
C ALA A 962 -3.56 17.62 -5.31
N MET A 963 -4.11 16.65 -4.56
CA MET A 963 -4.83 15.49 -5.09
C MET A 963 -6.23 15.92 -5.50
N ALA A 964 -6.30 16.57 -6.65
CA ALA A 964 -7.55 16.99 -7.27
C ALA A 964 -7.82 16.18 -8.54
N LEU A 965 -9.08 16.23 -8.97
CA LEU A 965 -9.58 15.80 -10.27
C LEU A 965 -8.65 16.17 -11.44
N MET A 966 -8.02 17.33 -11.33
CA MET A 966 -6.97 17.89 -12.18
C MET A 966 -5.89 16.89 -12.62
N ARG A 967 -5.39 16.04 -11.71
CA ARG A 967 -4.30 15.10 -12.03
C ARG A 967 -4.73 14.05 -13.05
N GLY A 968 -5.96 13.56 -12.96
CA GLY A 968 -6.48 12.62 -13.94
C GLY A 968 -6.65 13.25 -15.33
N LEU A 969 -6.85 14.57 -15.42
CA LEU A 969 -6.89 15.28 -16.70
C LEU A 969 -5.49 15.38 -17.35
N PHE A 970 -4.46 15.72 -16.57
CA PHE A 970 -3.08 15.67 -17.08
C PHE A 970 -2.70 14.24 -17.52
N TYR A 971 -3.09 13.23 -16.74
CA TYR A 971 -2.88 11.83 -17.09
C TYR A 971 -3.59 11.44 -18.40
N ALA A 972 -4.82 11.89 -18.57
CA ALA A 972 -5.59 11.62 -19.77
C ALA A 972 -5.02 12.32 -21.01
N GLY A 973 -4.14 13.32 -20.85
CA GLY A 973 -3.41 13.96 -21.94
C GLY A 973 -3.61 15.47 -22.06
N ALA A 974 -4.29 16.12 -21.12
CA ALA A 974 -4.39 17.58 -21.10
C ALA A 974 -3.02 18.24 -20.84
N GLN A 975 -2.64 19.24 -21.65
CA GLN A 975 -1.36 19.96 -21.46
C GLN A 975 -1.48 21.12 -20.46
N ASN A 976 -2.61 21.79 -20.50
CA ASN A 976 -2.95 22.88 -19.61
C ASN A 976 -4.31 22.61 -18.99
N VAL A 977 -4.43 22.91 -17.70
CA VAL A 977 -5.70 22.84 -17.02
C VAL A 977 -5.91 24.09 -16.19
N MET A 978 -7.01 24.78 -16.46
CA MET A 978 -7.45 25.95 -15.71
C MET A 978 -8.59 25.57 -14.78
N TYR A 979 -8.55 26.00 -13.53
CA TYR A 979 -9.53 25.60 -12.53
C TYR A 979 -9.67 26.62 -11.41
N SER A 980 -10.73 26.49 -10.61
CA SER A 980 -10.98 27.36 -9.47
C SER A 980 -10.43 26.80 -8.14
N LEU A 981 -9.76 27.64 -7.37
CA LEU A 981 -9.29 27.37 -6.01
C LEU A 981 -10.45 27.41 -4.98
N TRP A 982 -11.50 28.19 -5.27
CA TRP A 982 -12.72 28.29 -4.47
C TRP A 982 -13.90 28.67 -5.36
N LYS A 983 -15.12 28.56 -4.83
CA LYS A 983 -16.34 29.00 -5.51
C LYS A 983 -16.33 30.51 -5.77
N VAL A 984 -16.16 30.89 -7.04
CA VAL A 984 -16.37 32.25 -7.54
C VAL A 984 -17.84 32.41 -7.98
N SER A 985 -18.39 33.61 -7.87
CA SER A 985 -19.75 33.89 -8.36
C SER A 985 -19.85 33.63 -9.86
N ASP A 986 -20.86 32.86 -10.27
CA ASP A 986 -21.16 32.47 -11.66
C ASP A 986 -21.13 33.68 -12.63
N ARG A 987 -21.75 34.82 -12.25
CA ARG A 987 -21.70 36.07 -13.04
C ARG A 987 -20.28 36.59 -13.28
N HIS A 988 -19.41 36.55 -12.27
CA HIS A 988 -18.03 37.04 -12.42
C HIS A 988 -17.18 36.07 -13.22
N THR A 989 -17.47 34.77 -13.10
CA THR A 989 -16.80 33.70 -13.85
C THR A 989 -17.07 33.80 -15.35
N SER A 990 -18.34 33.95 -15.76
CA SER A 990 -18.70 34.17 -17.18
C SER A 990 -17.91 35.32 -17.78
N ARG A 991 -17.89 36.46 -17.08
CA ARG A 991 -17.17 37.66 -17.54
C ARG A 991 -15.66 37.44 -17.63
N LEU A 992 -15.05 36.70 -16.69
CA LEU A 992 -13.64 36.35 -16.75
C LEU A 992 -13.34 35.46 -17.97
N MET A 993 -14.18 34.45 -18.20
CA MET A 993 -14.00 33.48 -19.27
C MET A 993 -14.17 34.11 -20.65
N GLU A 994 -15.17 34.96 -20.84
CA GLU A 994 -15.34 35.72 -22.09
C GLU A 994 -14.06 36.51 -22.44
N ARG A 995 -13.53 37.28 -21.47
CA ARG A 995 -12.29 38.05 -21.66
C ARG A 995 -11.06 37.19 -21.86
N PHE A 996 -11.00 36.04 -21.19
CA PHE A 996 -9.92 35.08 -21.37
C PHE A 996 -9.92 34.53 -22.80
N TYR A 997 -11.07 34.05 -23.28
CA TYR A 997 -11.19 33.47 -24.61
C TYR A 997 -11.04 34.49 -25.74
N GLU A 998 -11.43 35.76 -25.54
CA GLU A 998 -11.06 36.86 -26.46
C GLU A 998 -9.54 36.88 -26.68
N GLY A 999 -8.76 36.83 -25.60
CA GLY A 999 -7.30 36.79 -25.67
C GLY A 999 -6.74 35.52 -26.34
N VAL A 1000 -7.32 34.35 -26.05
CA VAL A 1000 -6.94 33.07 -26.67
C VAL A 1000 -7.19 33.09 -28.19
N LEU A 1001 -8.33 33.60 -28.61
CA LEU A 1001 -8.70 33.70 -30.03
C LEU A 1001 -7.86 34.72 -30.80
N ASP A 1002 -7.24 35.67 -30.10
CA ASP A 1002 -6.24 36.60 -30.66
C ASP A 1002 -4.81 36.01 -30.69
N GLY A 1003 -4.66 34.72 -30.38
CA GLY A 1003 -3.38 34.00 -30.46
C GLY A 1003 -2.43 34.28 -29.30
N ARG A 1004 -2.93 34.80 -28.18
CA ARG A 1004 -2.11 35.04 -26.99
C ARG A 1004 -1.84 33.74 -26.24
N PRO A 1005 -0.67 33.58 -25.61
CA PRO A 1005 -0.43 32.51 -24.64
C PRO A 1005 -1.47 32.54 -23.52
N TYR A 1006 -1.89 31.38 -23.02
CA TYR A 1006 -2.96 31.26 -22.02
C TYR A 1006 -2.71 32.10 -20.77
N ALA A 1007 -1.47 32.14 -20.26
CA ALA A 1007 -1.11 32.97 -19.11
C ALA A 1007 -1.27 34.48 -19.37
N ASP A 1008 -0.92 34.98 -20.57
CA ASP A 1008 -1.14 36.40 -20.94
C ASP A 1008 -2.62 36.70 -21.14
N ALA A 1009 -3.37 35.79 -21.77
CA ALA A 1009 -4.81 35.91 -21.93
C ALA A 1009 -5.53 36.00 -20.58
N LEU A 1010 -5.19 35.09 -19.64
CA LEU A 1010 -5.78 35.08 -18.30
C LEU A 1010 -5.40 36.32 -17.49
N ARG A 1011 -4.14 36.75 -17.58
CA ARG A 1011 -3.69 38.00 -16.96
C ARG A 1011 -4.49 39.20 -17.45
N ARG A 1012 -4.67 39.35 -18.76
CA ARG A 1012 -5.44 40.48 -19.34
C ARG A 1012 -6.89 40.45 -18.91
N ALA A 1013 -7.50 39.27 -18.88
CA ALA A 1013 -8.85 39.09 -18.37
C ALA A 1013 -8.96 39.57 -16.92
N LYS A 1014 -8.07 39.10 -16.03
CA LYS A 1014 -8.01 39.54 -14.63
C LYS A 1014 -7.74 41.03 -14.48
N LEU A 1015 -6.82 41.60 -15.25
CA LEU A 1015 -6.53 43.03 -15.23
C LEU A 1015 -7.74 43.87 -15.66
N SER A 1016 -8.52 43.41 -16.63
CA SER A 1016 -9.77 44.06 -17.03
C SER A 1016 -10.81 44.05 -15.90
N MET A 1017 -10.87 42.97 -15.11
CA MET A 1017 -11.73 42.88 -13.93
C MET A 1017 -11.22 43.76 -12.79
N ILE A 1018 -9.90 43.86 -12.60
CA ILE A 1018 -9.28 44.75 -11.60
C ILE A 1018 -9.60 46.22 -11.90
N ALA A 1019 -9.63 46.60 -13.19
CA ALA A 1019 -9.93 47.97 -13.62
C ALA A 1019 -11.39 48.39 -13.40
N ASP A 1020 -12.33 47.43 -13.34
CA ASP A 1020 -13.74 47.70 -13.10
C ASP A 1020 -14.06 47.66 -11.59
N PRO A 1021 -14.56 48.77 -10.99
CA PRO A 1021 -14.94 48.82 -9.57
C PRO A 1021 -15.89 47.70 -9.11
N GLU A 1022 -16.77 47.21 -9.97
CA GLU A 1022 -17.68 46.10 -9.62
C GLU A 1022 -16.92 44.79 -9.42
N THR A 1023 -15.82 44.57 -10.12
CA THR A 1023 -15.07 43.30 -10.12
C THR A 1023 -13.67 43.40 -9.51
N ALA A 1024 -13.26 44.57 -9.04
CA ALA A 1024 -11.88 44.83 -8.63
C ALA A 1024 -11.39 44.02 -7.41
N SER A 1025 -12.30 43.53 -6.57
CA SER A 1025 -11.94 42.74 -5.39
C SER A 1025 -11.32 41.38 -5.78
N PRO A 1026 -10.18 40.99 -5.17
CA PRO A 1026 -9.51 39.71 -5.45
C PRO A 1026 -10.41 38.48 -5.41
N GLY A 1027 -11.43 38.46 -4.55
CA GLY A 1027 -12.36 37.32 -4.43
C GLY A 1027 -13.15 37.02 -5.71
N LYS A 1028 -13.17 37.96 -6.66
CA LYS A 1028 -13.94 37.89 -7.91
C LYS A 1028 -13.09 37.45 -9.12
N TRP A 1029 -11.76 37.56 -9.07
CA TRP A 1029 -10.88 37.28 -10.23
C TRP A 1029 -9.70 36.35 -9.91
N SER A 1030 -9.26 36.25 -8.66
CA SER A 1030 -8.06 35.48 -8.28
C SER A 1030 -8.33 33.99 -8.00
N GLY A 1031 -9.58 33.57 -8.09
CA GLY A 1031 -9.97 32.18 -7.84
C GLY A 1031 -9.52 31.22 -8.92
N PHE A 1032 -9.33 31.66 -10.17
CA PHE A 1032 -8.93 30.80 -11.27
C PHE A 1032 -7.42 30.78 -11.46
N VAL A 1033 -6.82 29.59 -11.51
CA VAL A 1033 -5.39 29.41 -11.77
C VAL A 1033 -5.19 28.54 -13.01
N LEU A 1034 -4.09 28.78 -13.73
CA LEU A 1034 -3.68 28.00 -14.90
C LEU A 1034 -2.47 27.15 -14.51
N THR A 1035 -2.62 25.84 -14.57
CA THR A 1035 -1.52 24.88 -14.34
C THR A 1035 -1.18 24.17 -15.65
N GLY A 1036 0.10 24.06 -15.98
CA GLY A 1036 0.53 23.46 -17.25
C GLY A 1036 1.70 24.19 -17.87
N ARG A 1037 1.77 24.17 -19.20
CA ARG A 1037 2.87 24.70 -20.01
C ARG A 1037 2.90 26.22 -20.14
#